data_AF-A0AAT9QQ34-F1
#
_entry.id   AF-A0AAT9QQ34-F1
#
_cell.length_a   1.000
_cell.length_b   1.000
_cell.length_c   1.000
_cell.angle_alpha   90.00
_cell.angle_beta   90.00
_cell.angle_gamma   90.00
#
_symmetry.space_group_name_H-M   'P 1'
#
loop_
_entity.id
_entity.type
_entity.pdbx_description
1 polymer ?
#
loop_
_entity_poly.entity_id
_entity_poly.type
_entity_poly.pdbx_seq_one_letter_code
_entity_poly.pdbx_strand_id
1 'polypeptide(L)'
;MVDRKDLDYQTMREYDRFEKGAANSNTSTAVLKKQLEDPGSRIIITTIQKLATFIAGNKGHEIYGGHVVIIFDECHRSQFGDMHTAITKAFKRYNLFGFTGTPIFAANSGSGGNPQLKTTEQAFGEKLHTYTIVDAITDKNVLPFRIDYVNTVKVGNVVDKQVSAIDTEKALLADKRISTIVEYTQEHFDQKTKRTEGYTLGEKRVRGFNALFATASIQAARTYYQHFREQQKALVPDKRLKIGLIYSYGANDPVEDGALEEEGFDTNALDADARSFLEAAIQDYNALFGTSFDTSADRFQNYYKDLSLKLKQREIDLVIVVNMFLTGFDATTLNTLFVDKNLRAHGLIQAYSRTNRILNSVKTYGNIVSFRDLEEQTNDAIALFGNKDARGVVLLKPYGEYYNDYAEKVTELVTMFPLGTPIIGESAQKEFIGLFGAILRLQNILTSFDEFTGHEILSDRQSQDYRSVYLNLYADFRKDKNAEKEQINDDIVFEIELIKQVEINVDYILMLVQKYRKERGDGDDKEIRAEITRAVDASPTLRNKKDLIEDFVDSLSADGEIDQEWKAFIVAKREAELDEIIEDENLRSDETRSFMDTAFRDGQILTTGTSITRVLPPVSRFSAAGGHGEKKQNVIAKLSAFFERFFDLSSTGD
;
A
#
# COMPACT_ATOMS: atom_id res chain seq x y z
N MET A 1 14.04 -0.68 25.60
CA MET A 1 13.00 -1.70 25.86
C MET A 1 11.90 -1.47 24.85
N VAL A 2 11.45 -2.54 24.22
CA VAL A 2 10.40 -2.49 23.19
C VAL A 2 9.31 -3.49 23.55
N ASP A 3 8.09 -3.27 23.06
CA ASP A 3 7.06 -4.29 23.15
C ASP A 3 7.40 -5.50 22.26
N ARG A 4 6.94 -6.69 22.66
CA ARG A 4 7.22 -7.97 21.99
C ARG A 4 6.77 -7.99 20.52
N LYS A 5 5.80 -7.15 20.15
CA LYS A 5 5.26 -7.03 18.80
C LYS A 5 5.91 -5.92 17.96
N ASP A 6 6.42 -4.89 18.62
CA ASP A 6 7.05 -3.73 17.97
C ASP A 6 8.51 -3.97 17.60
N LEU A 7 9.11 -5.08 18.08
CA LEU A 7 10.41 -5.54 17.61
C LEU A 7 10.26 -6.10 16.18
N ASP A 8 10.05 -5.22 15.22
CA ASP A 8 10.06 -5.56 13.82
C ASP A 8 11.51 -5.79 13.34
N TYR A 9 11.64 -6.46 12.19
CA TYR A 9 12.94 -6.76 11.59
C TYR A 9 13.74 -5.49 11.25
N GLN A 10 13.04 -4.36 11.04
CA GLN A 10 13.65 -3.07 10.72
C GLN A 10 14.32 -2.45 11.94
N THR A 11 13.65 -2.46 13.10
CA THR A 11 14.17 -2.01 14.39
C THR A 11 15.45 -2.77 14.74
N MET A 12 15.44 -4.10 14.56
CA MET A 12 16.66 -4.90 14.72
C MET A 12 17.78 -4.44 13.79
N ARG A 13 17.51 -4.25 12.49
CA ARG A 13 18.54 -3.80 11.54
C ARG A 13 19.07 -2.40 11.84
N GLU A 14 18.22 -1.47 12.29
CA GLU A 14 18.66 -0.12 12.63
C GLU A 14 19.61 -0.15 13.83
N TYR A 15 19.28 -0.87 14.90
CA TYR A 15 20.18 -0.98 16.05
C TYR A 15 21.49 -1.71 15.72
N ASP A 16 21.46 -2.72 14.85
CA ASP A 16 22.67 -3.43 14.41
C ASP A 16 23.62 -2.55 13.59
N ARG A 17 23.13 -1.48 12.97
CA ARG A 17 23.98 -0.46 12.30
C ARG A 17 24.77 0.37 13.31
N PHE A 18 24.21 0.62 14.51
CA PHE A 18 24.87 1.42 15.54
C PHE A 18 25.87 0.60 16.37
N GLU A 19 25.52 -0.64 16.73
CA GLU A 19 26.41 -1.56 17.42
C GLU A 19 26.15 -2.99 16.91
N LYS A 20 27.12 -3.53 16.17
CA LYS A 20 27.02 -4.87 15.57
C LYS A 20 26.87 -5.92 16.67
N GLY A 21 25.72 -6.58 16.73
CA GLY A 21 25.36 -7.55 17.77
C GLY A 21 24.50 -6.98 18.91
N ALA A 22 24.24 -5.66 18.97
CA ALA A 22 23.28 -5.07 19.91
C ALA A 22 21.83 -5.46 19.58
N ALA A 23 21.56 -5.71 18.31
CA ALA A 23 20.31 -6.26 17.81
C ALA A 23 20.26 -7.79 17.80
N ASN A 24 21.16 -8.46 18.52
CA ASN A 24 20.96 -9.89 18.80
C ASN A 24 19.69 -10.00 19.63
N SER A 25 18.59 -10.35 18.97
CA SER A 25 17.30 -10.59 19.59
C SER A 25 17.54 -11.48 20.80
N ASN A 26 17.34 -10.92 21.98
CA ASN A 26 17.49 -11.62 23.23
C ASN A 26 16.41 -12.71 23.26
N THR A 27 16.74 -13.93 22.82
CA THR A 27 15.73 -14.98 22.58
C THR A 27 15.17 -15.54 23.89
N SER A 28 15.91 -15.44 25.00
CA SER A 28 15.52 -15.96 26.29
C SER A 28 16.13 -15.17 27.45
N THR A 29 15.52 -15.23 28.62
CA THR A 29 16.03 -14.60 29.86
C THR A 29 17.44 -15.03 30.23
N ALA A 30 17.89 -16.21 29.80
CA ALA A 30 19.28 -16.66 29.97
C ALA A 30 20.27 -15.83 29.14
N VAL A 31 19.89 -15.45 27.91
CA VAL A 31 20.69 -14.56 27.06
C VAL A 31 20.72 -13.15 27.66
N LEU A 32 19.58 -12.65 28.15
CA LEU A 32 19.51 -11.36 28.87
C LEU A 32 20.49 -11.32 30.04
N LYS A 33 20.48 -12.36 30.88
CA LYS A 33 21.39 -12.45 32.01
C LYS A 33 22.85 -12.37 31.57
N LYS A 34 23.24 -13.17 30.58
CA LYS A 34 24.61 -13.18 30.05
C LYS A 34 25.03 -11.80 29.52
N GLN A 35 24.14 -11.08 28.85
CA GLN A 35 24.41 -9.72 28.37
C GLN A 35 24.56 -8.72 29.52
N LEU A 36 23.74 -8.82 30.56
CA LEU A 36 23.84 -7.96 31.75
C LEU A 36 25.09 -8.24 32.60
N GLU A 37 25.67 -9.43 32.49
CA GLU A 37 26.92 -9.84 33.15
C GLU A 37 28.18 -9.56 32.30
N ASP A 38 28.02 -9.20 31.02
CA ASP A 38 29.11 -8.93 30.08
C ASP A 38 29.49 -7.44 30.05
N PRO A 39 30.69 -7.03 30.52
CA PRO A 39 31.13 -5.64 30.49
C PRO A 39 31.28 -5.05 29.08
N GLY A 40 31.38 -5.89 28.05
CA GLY A 40 31.42 -5.48 26.64
C GLY A 40 30.06 -5.08 26.08
N SER A 41 28.97 -5.57 26.68
CA SER A 41 27.59 -5.33 26.24
C SER A 41 27.00 -4.09 26.91
N ARG A 42 27.07 -2.92 26.25
CA ARG A 42 26.58 -1.65 26.81
C ARG A 42 25.18 -1.26 26.38
N ILE A 43 24.76 -1.68 25.18
CA ILE A 43 23.41 -1.47 24.66
C ILE A 43 22.70 -2.83 24.60
N ILE A 44 21.58 -2.95 25.31
CA ILE A 44 20.82 -4.20 25.42
C ILE A 44 19.38 -3.96 25.01
N ILE A 45 18.94 -4.69 23.99
CA ILE A 45 17.55 -4.68 23.54
C ILE A 45 16.82 -5.89 24.15
N THR A 46 15.78 -5.59 24.92
CA THR A 46 14.94 -6.61 25.57
C THR A 46 13.50 -6.12 25.67
N THR A 47 12.59 -7.06 25.91
CA THR A 47 11.19 -6.76 26.25
C THR A 47 11.03 -6.57 27.75
N ILE A 48 9.98 -5.85 28.16
CA ILE A 48 9.67 -5.61 29.57
C ILE A 48 9.41 -6.91 30.33
N GLN A 49 8.73 -7.88 29.70
CA GLN A 49 8.40 -9.17 30.31
C GLN A 49 9.67 -9.97 30.63
N LYS A 50 10.65 -10.00 29.71
CA LYS A 50 11.94 -10.68 29.94
C LYS A 50 12.72 -10.05 31.07
N LEU A 51 12.75 -8.72 31.15
CA LEU A 51 13.41 -8.04 32.26
C LEU A 51 12.70 -8.31 33.59
N ALA A 52 11.37 -8.31 33.61
CA ALA A 52 10.59 -8.65 34.80
C ALA A 52 10.86 -10.10 35.27
N THR A 53 10.90 -11.06 34.35
CA THR A 53 11.27 -12.45 34.68
C THR A 53 12.71 -12.55 35.19
N PHE A 54 13.65 -11.80 34.59
CA PHE A 54 15.03 -11.74 35.07
C PHE A 54 15.10 -11.22 36.51
N ILE A 55 14.38 -10.14 36.82
CA ILE A 55 14.32 -9.54 38.17
C ILE A 55 13.77 -10.55 39.18
N ALA A 56 12.68 -11.24 38.83
CA ALA A 56 12.06 -12.23 39.69
C ALA A 56 13.02 -13.41 40.00
N GLY A 57 13.77 -13.86 38.99
CA GLY A 57 14.69 -14.99 39.10
C GLY A 57 16.08 -14.66 39.69
N ASN A 58 16.53 -13.41 39.64
CA ASN A 58 17.88 -13.01 40.02
C ASN A 58 17.87 -11.93 41.11
N LYS A 59 17.41 -12.29 42.32
CA LYS A 59 17.38 -11.36 43.46
C LYS A 59 18.81 -10.97 43.87
N GLY A 60 19.06 -9.66 44.03
CA GLY A 60 20.37 -9.14 44.47
C GLY A 60 21.47 -9.14 43.39
N HIS A 61 21.11 -9.25 42.11
CA HIS A 61 22.07 -9.17 41.00
C HIS A 61 22.87 -7.86 41.03
N GLU A 62 24.16 -7.93 40.69
CA GLU A 62 25.10 -6.81 40.78
C GLU A 62 24.67 -5.59 39.97
N ILE A 63 24.10 -5.83 38.78
CA ILE A 63 23.60 -4.77 37.87
C ILE A 63 22.61 -3.80 38.53
N TYR A 64 21.88 -4.21 39.58
CA TYR A 64 20.91 -3.35 40.25
C TYR A 64 21.54 -2.17 40.99
N GLY A 65 22.83 -2.30 41.39
CA GLY A 65 23.62 -1.20 41.96
C GLY A 65 24.37 -0.38 40.91
N GLY A 66 24.40 -0.85 39.65
CA GLY A 66 25.00 -0.15 38.52
C GLY A 66 24.20 1.10 38.12
N HIS A 67 24.84 1.98 37.34
CA HIS A 67 24.17 3.12 36.72
C HIS A 67 23.54 2.71 35.39
N VAL A 68 22.21 2.65 35.35
CA VAL A 68 21.47 2.10 34.21
C VAL A 68 20.55 3.15 33.59
N VAL A 69 20.64 3.34 32.28
CA VAL A 69 19.67 4.15 31.53
C VAL A 69 18.67 3.20 30.88
N ILE A 70 17.39 3.41 31.16
CA ILE A 70 16.30 2.59 30.65
C ILE A 70 15.44 3.47 29.75
N ILE A 71 15.38 3.11 28.48
CA ILE A 71 14.55 3.77 27.48
C ILE A 71 13.42 2.81 27.11
N PHE A 72 12.18 3.24 27.24
CA PHE A 72 11.00 2.52 26.78
C PHE A 72 10.52 3.12 25.46
N ASP A 73 10.26 2.26 24.49
CA ASP A 73 9.63 2.58 23.22
C ASP A 73 8.18 2.13 23.24
N GLU A 74 7.32 2.92 22.58
CA GLU A 74 5.86 2.83 22.62
C GLU A 74 5.32 2.49 24.01
N CYS A 75 5.52 3.40 24.97
CA CYS A 75 5.03 3.22 26.33
C CYS A 75 3.50 3.09 26.33
N HIS A 76 3.03 1.84 26.30
CA HIS A 76 1.62 1.47 26.35
C HIS A 76 1.23 0.93 27.73
N ARG A 77 -0.05 1.03 28.11
CA ARG A 77 -0.59 0.66 29.43
C ARG A 77 -0.16 -0.71 29.96
N SER A 78 0.09 -1.69 29.10
CA SER A 78 0.61 -3.03 29.48
C SER A 78 2.03 -2.99 30.07
N GLN A 79 2.79 -1.95 29.76
CA GLN A 79 4.09 -1.65 30.37
C GLN A 79 3.94 -0.92 31.71
N PHE A 80 2.76 -0.40 32.04
CA PHE A 80 2.44 0.29 33.29
C PHE A 80 1.81 -0.71 34.26
N GLY A 81 2.44 -0.92 35.41
CA GLY A 81 1.92 -1.83 36.42
C GLY A 81 3.00 -2.53 37.22
N ASP A 82 2.77 -3.81 37.53
CA ASP A 82 3.65 -4.59 38.42
C ASP A 82 5.05 -4.77 37.85
N MET A 83 5.18 -4.91 36.52
CA MET A 83 6.50 -5.05 35.87
C MET A 83 7.31 -3.75 35.97
N HIS A 84 6.70 -2.60 35.68
CA HIS A 84 7.34 -1.30 35.89
C HIS A 84 7.72 -1.09 37.37
N THR A 85 6.81 -1.45 38.27
CA THR A 85 7.05 -1.38 39.72
C THR A 85 8.20 -2.29 40.14
N ALA A 86 8.32 -3.48 39.56
CA ALA A 86 9.41 -4.41 39.83
C ALA A 86 10.76 -3.84 39.35
N ILE A 87 10.79 -3.21 38.18
CA ILE A 87 11.99 -2.57 37.61
C ILE A 87 12.44 -1.40 38.50
N THR A 88 11.53 -0.46 38.79
CA THR A 88 11.86 0.73 39.61
C THR A 88 12.21 0.37 41.06
N LYS A 89 11.68 -0.74 41.60
CA LYS A 89 12.11 -1.27 42.91
C LYS A 89 13.46 -1.96 42.87
N ALA A 90 13.79 -2.68 41.81
CA ALA A 90 15.02 -3.46 41.71
C ALA A 90 16.25 -2.56 41.51
N PHE A 91 16.23 -1.71 40.50
CA PHE A 91 17.36 -0.83 40.15
C PHE A 91 17.44 0.37 41.10
N LYS A 92 18.63 0.68 41.62
CA LYS A 92 18.84 1.73 42.63
C LYS A 92 19.37 3.04 42.06
N ARG A 93 20.03 3.00 40.90
CA ARG A 93 20.63 4.17 40.23
C ARG A 93 20.27 4.13 38.76
N TYR A 94 19.07 4.60 38.44
CA TYR A 94 18.58 4.58 37.06
C TYR A 94 18.06 5.92 36.58
N ASN A 95 18.14 6.14 35.28
CA ASN A 95 17.36 7.15 34.55
C ASN A 95 16.37 6.42 33.66
N LEU A 96 15.12 6.88 33.65
CA LEU A 96 14.02 6.23 32.95
C LEU A 96 13.39 7.23 31.99
N PHE A 97 13.38 6.87 30.71
CA PHE A 97 12.82 7.68 29.62
C PHE A 97 11.77 6.85 28.88
N GLY A 98 10.71 7.49 28.41
CA GLY A 98 9.64 6.85 27.66
C GLY A 98 9.28 7.64 26.42
N PHE A 99 9.21 6.95 25.29
CA PHE A 99 8.65 7.46 24.03
C PHE A 99 7.29 6.82 23.83
N THR A 100 6.30 7.61 23.41
CA THR A 100 4.97 7.09 23.12
C THR A 100 4.27 8.00 22.12
N GLY A 101 3.64 7.42 21.10
CA GLY A 101 2.77 8.15 20.19
C GLY A 101 1.40 8.46 20.81
N THR A 102 1.02 7.74 21.88
CA THR A 102 -0.30 7.84 22.50
C THR A 102 -0.19 7.87 24.03
N PRO A 103 0.18 9.02 24.60
CA PRO A 103 0.27 9.19 26.05
C PRO A 103 -1.08 8.94 26.74
N ILE A 104 -1.02 8.42 27.96
CA ILE A 104 -2.17 8.22 28.83
C ILE A 104 -2.32 9.48 29.68
N PHE A 105 -3.38 10.22 29.43
CA PHE A 105 -3.86 11.37 30.17
C PHE A 105 -4.92 10.96 31.20
N ALA A 106 -5.32 11.88 32.07
CA ALA A 106 -6.45 11.66 32.97
C ALA A 106 -7.75 11.35 32.19
N ALA A 107 -7.96 12.01 31.04
CA ALA A 107 -9.17 11.92 30.22
C ALA A 107 -9.37 10.55 29.53
N ASN A 108 -8.30 9.82 29.23
CA ASN A 108 -8.33 8.47 28.65
C ASN A 108 -7.81 7.42 29.65
N SER A 109 -7.76 7.73 30.95
CA SER A 109 -7.38 6.75 31.97
C SER A 109 -8.61 5.97 32.45
N GLY A 110 -8.59 4.64 32.30
CA GLY A 110 -9.65 3.78 32.84
C GLY A 110 -9.81 3.85 34.37
N SER A 111 -10.98 3.43 34.86
CA SER A 111 -11.39 3.50 36.27
C SER A 111 -10.55 2.61 37.21
N GLY A 112 -10.11 1.44 36.72
CA GLY A 112 -9.36 0.43 37.49
C GLY A 112 -7.83 0.63 37.55
N GLY A 113 -7.14 -0.21 38.33
CA GLY A 113 -5.67 -0.22 38.44
C GLY A 113 -5.07 0.60 39.60
N ASN A 114 -3.73 0.61 39.71
CA ASN A 114 -3.01 1.34 40.76
C ASN A 114 -3.17 2.87 40.59
N PRO A 115 -3.76 3.60 41.56
CA PRO A 115 -4.03 5.04 41.47
C PRO A 115 -2.80 5.92 41.20
N GLN A 116 -1.59 5.41 41.50
CA GLN A 116 -0.33 6.16 41.38
C GLN A 116 0.39 5.96 40.04
N LEU A 117 -0.13 5.13 39.12
CA LEU A 117 0.46 4.85 37.81
C LEU A 117 -0.63 4.84 36.72
N LYS A 118 -1.52 5.83 36.73
CA LYS A 118 -2.65 5.93 35.78
C LYS A 118 -2.33 6.72 34.52
N THR A 119 -1.39 7.66 34.59
CA THR A 119 -0.99 8.52 33.47
C THR A 119 0.49 8.32 33.10
N THR A 120 0.85 8.66 31.86
CA THR A 120 2.24 8.61 31.40
C THR A 120 3.13 9.52 32.26
N GLU A 121 2.64 10.70 32.61
CA GLU A 121 3.34 11.66 33.47
C GLU A 121 3.59 11.10 34.87
N GLN A 122 2.65 10.35 35.45
CA GLN A 122 2.85 9.72 36.76
C GLN A 122 3.95 8.66 36.74
N ALA A 123 4.11 7.94 35.62
CA ALA A 123 5.10 6.86 35.53
C ALA A 123 6.49 7.34 35.10
N PHE A 124 6.57 8.34 34.22
CA PHE A 124 7.82 8.80 33.59
C PHE A 124 8.25 10.20 34.05
N GLY A 125 7.37 10.96 34.70
CA GLY A 125 7.62 12.34 35.10
C GLY A 125 7.25 13.36 34.02
N GLU A 126 7.95 14.50 34.05
CA GLU A 126 7.67 15.66 33.19
C GLU A 126 7.77 15.32 31.69
N LYS A 127 6.85 15.86 30.90
CA LYS A 127 6.91 15.79 29.44
C LYS A 127 8.04 16.68 28.92
N LEU A 128 9.16 16.07 28.59
CA LEU A 128 10.37 16.78 28.13
C LEU A 128 10.21 17.46 26.76
N HIS A 129 9.46 16.85 25.85
CA HIS A 129 9.21 17.36 24.50
C HIS A 129 7.92 16.74 23.93
N THR A 130 7.31 17.38 22.93
CA THR A 130 6.15 16.85 22.21
C THR A 130 6.29 17.12 20.73
N TYR A 131 6.03 16.10 19.91
CA TYR A 131 5.93 16.21 18.46
C TYR A 131 4.67 15.45 18.05
N THR A 132 3.62 16.19 17.72
CA THR A 132 2.27 15.66 17.53
C THR A 132 2.05 15.19 16.10
N ILE A 133 0.95 14.46 15.87
CA ILE A 133 0.53 14.12 14.51
C ILE A 133 0.26 15.36 13.64
N VAL A 134 -0.13 16.47 14.26
CA VAL A 134 -0.37 17.76 13.58
C VAL A 134 0.93 18.32 13.05
N ASP A 135 1.98 18.31 13.88
CA ASP A 135 3.32 18.74 13.49
C ASP A 135 3.86 17.83 12.38
N ALA A 136 3.70 16.50 12.54
CA ALA A 136 4.14 15.52 11.56
C ALA A 136 3.45 15.66 10.20
N ILE A 137 2.16 16.01 10.16
CA ILE A 137 1.44 16.27 8.90
C ILE A 137 1.88 17.60 8.30
N THR A 138 2.00 18.64 9.13
CA THR A 138 2.43 19.98 8.69
C THR A 138 3.83 19.94 8.07
N ASP A 139 4.73 19.17 8.68
CA ASP A 139 6.10 18.96 8.21
C ASP A 139 6.19 17.98 7.03
N LYS A 140 5.07 17.40 6.58
CA LYS A 140 5.01 16.37 5.53
C LYS A 140 5.88 15.15 5.86
N ASN A 141 5.91 14.74 7.14
CA ASN A 141 6.54 13.52 7.61
C ASN A 141 5.55 12.35 7.70
N VAL A 142 4.26 12.64 7.85
CA VAL A 142 3.16 11.67 7.72
C VAL A 142 2.01 12.29 6.92
N LEU A 143 1.16 11.45 6.36
CA LEU A 143 0.01 11.89 5.58
C LEU A 143 -1.22 12.20 6.46
N PRO A 144 -2.15 13.05 6.01
CA PRO A 144 -3.46 13.20 6.65
C PRO A 144 -4.34 11.96 6.42
N PHE A 145 -5.50 11.90 7.09
CA PHE A 145 -6.48 10.85 6.90
C PHE A 145 -7.69 11.32 6.10
N ARG A 146 -8.23 10.42 5.29
CA ARG A 146 -9.58 10.49 4.77
C ARG A 146 -10.43 9.44 5.48
N ILE A 147 -11.62 9.82 5.94
CA ILE A 147 -12.51 8.90 6.63
C ILE A 147 -13.88 8.91 5.94
N ASP A 148 -14.28 7.75 5.44
CA ASP A 148 -15.60 7.51 4.86
C ASP A 148 -16.44 6.67 5.84
N TYR A 149 -17.61 7.17 6.24
CA TYR A 149 -18.57 6.44 7.07
C TYR A 149 -19.64 5.79 6.19
N VAL A 150 -19.50 4.47 5.99
CA VAL A 150 -20.43 3.68 5.18
C VAL A 150 -21.53 3.15 6.10
N ASN A 151 -22.64 3.88 6.14
CA ASN A 151 -23.79 3.56 6.97
C ASN A 151 -24.52 2.30 6.46
N THR A 152 -24.08 1.13 6.93
CA THR A 152 -24.70 -0.17 6.59
C THR A 152 -25.87 -0.52 7.50
N VAL A 153 -25.97 0.09 8.69
CA VAL A 153 -27.09 -0.05 9.62
C VAL A 153 -27.31 1.29 10.34
N LYS A 154 -28.54 1.81 10.31
CA LYS A 154 -28.97 2.84 11.27
C LYS A 154 -29.16 2.17 12.63
N VAL A 155 -28.07 1.84 13.30
CA VAL A 155 -28.14 1.55 14.75
C VAL A 155 -28.38 2.92 15.36
N GLY A 156 -29.65 3.26 15.63
CA GLY A 156 -30.00 4.57 16.20
C GLY A 156 -29.12 4.84 17.41
N ASN A 157 -28.64 6.08 17.57
CA ASN A 157 -27.77 6.51 18.67
C ASN A 157 -28.17 5.83 19.98
N VAL A 158 -27.47 4.76 20.37
CA VAL A 158 -27.76 4.04 21.61
C VAL A 158 -27.10 4.81 22.74
N VAL A 159 -27.70 5.96 23.06
CA VAL A 159 -27.55 6.62 24.36
C VAL A 159 -28.36 5.87 25.42
N ASP A 160 -29.19 4.91 25.01
CA ASP A 160 -30.00 4.11 25.93
C ASP A 160 -29.21 2.88 26.41
N LYS A 161 -28.73 2.95 27.65
CA LYS A 161 -27.98 1.89 28.38
C LYS A 161 -28.77 0.57 28.56
N GLN A 162 -29.86 0.36 27.83
CA GLN A 162 -30.80 -0.76 27.99
C GLN A 162 -30.96 -1.66 26.74
N VAL A 163 -30.23 -1.45 25.65
CA VAL A 163 -30.10 -2.53 24.64
C VAL A 163 -29.08 -3.53 25.19
N SER A 164 -29.48 -4.80 25.34
CA SER A 164 -28.56 -5.83 25.81
C SER A 164 -27.39 -5.95 24.82
N ALA A 165 -26.14 -5.97 25.31
CA ALA A 165 -24.95 -6.07 24.45
C ALA A 165 -25.02 -7.25 23.45
N ILE A 166 -25.77 -8.29 23.82
CA ILE A 166 -26.04 -9.49 23.01
C ILE A 166 -26.88 -9.15 21.77
N ASP A 167 -27.88 -8.28 21.88
CA ASP A 167 -28.72 -7.88 20.73
C ASP A 167 -27.95 -7.00 19.75
N THR A 168 -27.02 -6.19 20.25
CA THR A 168 -26.13 -5.36 19.41
C THR A 168 -25.12 -6.22 18.64
N GLU A 169 -24.48 -7.20 19.29
CA GLU A 169 -23.52 -8.08 18.62
C GLU A 169 -24.19 -8.95 17.55
N LYS A 170 -25.37 -9.50 17.85
CA LYS A 170 -26.16 -10.26 16.85
C LYS A 170 -26.54 -9.42 15.64
N ALA A 171 -26.90 -8.16 15.84
CA ALA A 171 -27.23 -7.26 14.73
C ALA A 171 -25.98 -6.93 13.87
N LEU A 172 -24.82 -6.75 14.50
CA LEU A 172 -23.55 -6.48 13.80
C LEU A 172 -23.04 -7.72 13.04
N LEU A 173 -23.30 -8.92 13.56
CA LEU A 173 -22.94 -10.19 12.92
C LEU A 173 -24.03 -10.76 12.00
N ALA A 174 -25.09 -10.00 11.72
CA ALA A 174 -26.15 -10.45 10.84
C ALA A 174 -25.60 -10.76 9.43
N ASP A 175 -25.86 -11.97 8.93
CA ASP A 175 -25.36 -12.50 7.66
C ASP A 175 -25.55 -11.51 6.49
N LYS A 176 -26.76 -10.95 6.36
CA LYS A 176 -27.08 -9.94 5.35
C LYS A 176 -26.18 -8.69 5.45
N ARG A 177 -25.92 -8.19 6.66
CA ARG A 177 -25.06 -7.00 6.88
C ARG A 177 -23.63 -7.31 6.45
N ILE A 178 -23.08 -8.43 6.92
CA ILE A 178 -21.72 -8.84 6.57
C ILE A 178 -21.59 -9.05 5.06
N SER A 179 -22.57 -9.72 4.44
CA SER A 179 -22.61 -9.92 3.00
C SER A 179 -22.55 -8.60 2.22
N THR A 180 -23.34 -7.59 2.62
CA THR A 180 -23.33 -6.25 1.99
C THR A 180 -22.01 -5.51 2.22
N ILE A 181 -21.40 -5.64 3.40
CA ILE A 181 -20.08 -5.03 3.67
C ILE A 181 -19.00 -5.66 2.79
N VAL A 182 -19.02 -6.99 2.62
CA VAL A 182 -18.09 -7.71 1.75
C VAL A 182 -18.28 -7.36 0.28
N GLU A 183 -19.53 -7.19 -0.16
CA GLU A 183 -19.88 -6.72 -1.51
C GLU A 183 -19.32 -5.31 -1.76
N TYR A 184 -19.63 -4.36 -0.88
CA TYR A 184 -19.10 -3.00 -0.94
C TYR A 184 -17.56 -2.98 -0.95
N THR A 185 -16.94 -3.77 -0.07
CA THR A 185 -15.48 -3.82 0.05
C THR A 185 -14.85 -4.31 -1.24
N GLN A 186 -15.41 -5.33 -1.90
CA GLN A 186 -14.92 -5.83 -3.18
C GLN A 186 -15.15 -4.83 -4.31
N GLU A 187 -16.32 -4.21 -4.37
CA GLU A 187 -16.68 -3.25 -5.41
C GLU A 187 -15.77 -2.01 -5.39
N HIS A 188 -15.44 -1.51 -4.20
CA HIS A 188 -14.67 -0.27 -4.04
C HIS A 188 -13.19 -0.54 -3.71
N PHE A 189 -12.76 -1.82 -3.65
CA PHE A 189 -11.38 -2.16 -3.31
C PHE A 189 -10.39 -1.43 -4.22
N ASP A 190 -10.61 -1.50 -5.52
CA ASP A 190 -9.69 -0.97 -6.53
C ASP A 190 -9.60 0.55 -6.49
N GLN A 191 -10.74 1.22 -6.27
CA GLN A 191 -10.80 2.67 -6.10
C GLN A 191 -10.06 3.09 -4.81
N LYS A 192 -10.42 2.51 -3.66
CA LYS A 192 -9.86 2.89 -2.36
C LYS A 192 -8.36 2.59 -2.25
N THR A 193 -7.90 1.52 -2.91
CA THR A 193 -6.48 1.14 -2.96
C THR A 193 -5.74 1.60 -4.22
N LYS A 194 -6.38 2.41 -5.07
CA LYS A 194 -5.77 2.97 -6.28
C LYS A 194 -5.12 1.92 -7.20
N ARG A 195 -5.80 0.79 -7.43
CA ARG A 195 -5.26 -0.35 -8.22
C ARG A 195 -5.02 -0.06 -9.69
N THR A 196 -5.68 0.97 -10.21
CA THR A 196 -5.43 1.50 -11.56
C THR A 196 -4.07 2.21 -11.66
N GLU A 197 -3.49 2.60 -10.52
CA GLU A 197 -2.26 3.38 -10.47
C GLU A 197 -1.03 2.47 -10.28
N GLY A 198 0.02 2.70 -11.06
CA GLY A 198 1.29 1.95 -10.95
C GLY A 198 2.43 2.79 -10.43
N TYR A 199 3.30 2.22 -9.59
CA TYR A 199 4.53 2.87 -9.12
C TYR A 199 5.67 1.86 -8.94
N THR A 200 6.88 2.37 -8.68
CA THR A 200 8.06 1.53 -8.45
C THR A 200 8.29 1.38 -6.95
N LEU A 201 8.37 0.14 -6.49
CA LEU A 201 8.70 -0.23 -5.12
C LEU A 201 10.03 -0.99 -5.12
N GLY A 202 11.11 -0.31 -4.73
CA GLY A 202 12.46 -0.84 -4.88
C GLY A 202 12.80 -1.04 -6.37
N GLU A 203 13.04 -2.29 -6.77
CA GLU A 203 13.31 -2.66 -8.18
C GLU A 203 12.08 -3.21 -8.91
N LYS A 204 10.93 -3.35 -8.22
CA LYS A 204 9.72 -3.95 -8.78
C LYS A 204 8.68 -2.88 -9.12
N ARG A 205 8.00 -3.03 -10.26
CA ARG A 205 6.80 -2.26 -10.55
C ARG A 205 5.60 -2.93 -9.89
N VAL A 206 4.83 -2.16 -9.14
CA VAL A 206 3.63 -2.63 -8.44
C VAL A 206 2.43 -1.77 -8.81
N ARG A 207 1.23 -2.34 -8.70
CA ARG A 207 -0.04 -1.64 -8.93
C ARG A 207 -0.81 -1.48 -7.62
N GLY A 208 -1.25 -0.25 -7.39
CA GLY A 208 -1.98 0.19 -6.22
C GLY A 208 -1.33 -0.15 -4.90
N PHE A 209 -2.16 -0.05 -3.88
CA PHE A 209 -1.83 -0.31 -2.49
C PHE A 209 -2.62 -1.52 -1.99
N ASN A 210 -2.43 -1.87 -0.73
CA ASN A 210 -3.22 -2.89 -0.06
C ASN A 210 -3.90 -2.35 1.18
N ALA A 211 -4.69 -3.21 1.80
CA ALA A 211 -5.56 -2.85 2.89
C ALA A 211 -5.51 -3.84 4.06
N LEU A 212 -5.89 -3.34 5.24
CA LEU A 212 -6.28 -4.15 6.39
C LEU A 212 -7.80 -4.10 6.56
N PHE A 213 -8.37 -5.18 7.10
CA PHE A 213 -9.77 -5.25 7.52
C PHE A 213 -9.85 -5.53 9.02
N ALA A 214 -10.09 -4.49 9.81
CA ALA A 214 -10.18 -4.59 11.27
C ALA A 214 -11.59 -5.02 11.70
N THR A 215 -11.68 -6.14 12.41
CA THR A 215 -12.94 -6.72 12.87
C THR A 215 -13.06 -6.67 14.40
N ALA A 216 -14.31 -6.64 14.88
CA ALA A 216 -14.58 -6.53 16.31
C ALA A 216 -14.12 -7.73 17.14
N SER A 217 -14.24 -8.95 16.60
CA SER A 217 -13.98 -10.20 17.31
C SER A 217 -13.48 -11.30 16.38
N ILE A 218 -12.95 -12.38 16.96
CA ILE A 218 -12.56 -13.58 16.20
C ILE A 218 -13.75 -14.15 15.42
N GLN A 219 -14.95 -14.16 16.02
CA GLN A 219 -16.16 -14.60 15.32
C GLN A 219 -16.44 -13.74 14.09
N ALA A 220 -16.36 -12.41 14.21
CA ALA A 220 -16.52 -11.51 13.08
C ALA A 220 -15.48 -11.78 11.99
N ALA A 221 -14.20 -11.90 12.35
CA ALA A 221 -13.10 -12.18 11.41
C ALA A 221 -13.35 -13.45 10.59
N ARG A 222 -13.80 -14.52 11.25
CA ARG A 222 -14.13 -15.81 10.62
C ARG A 222 -15.31 -15.67 9.67
N THR A 223 -16.38 -15.00 10.09
CA THR A 223 -17.57 -14.79 9.25
C THR A 223 -17.21 -13.94 8.02
N TYR A 224 -16.48 -12.84 8.18
CA TYR A 224 -15.99 -12.04 7.06
C TYR A 224 -15.16 -12.87 6.08
N TYR A 225 -14.19 -13.65 6.59
CA TYR A 225 -13.35 -14.50 5.75
C TYR A 225 -14.16 -15.50 4.93
N GLN A 226 -15.19 -16.13 5.53
CA GLN A 226 -16.11 -17.01 4.82
C GLN A 226 -16.89 -16.28 3.74
N HIS A 227 -17.48 -15.11 4.03
CA HIS A 227 -18.22 -14.35 3.01
C HIS A 227 -17.33 -13.91 1.85
N PHE A 228 -16.11 -13.44 2.12
CA PHE A 228 -15.14 -13.14 1.06
C PHE A 228 -14.83 -14.39 0.22
N ARG A 229 -14.56 -15.52 0.86
CA ARG A 229 -14.28 -16.79 0.16
C ARG A 229 -15.44 -17.22 -0.74
N GLU A 230 -16.67 -17.08 -0.26
CA GLU A 230 -17.87 -17.53 -0.96
C GLU A 230 -18.22 -16.59 -2.12
N GLN A 231 -18.24 -15.28 -1.89
CA GLN A 231 -18.56 -14.30 -2.93
C GLN A 231 -17.50 -14.24 -4.03
N GLN A 232 -16.21 -14.40 -3.69
CA GLN A 232 -15.14 -14.41 -4.70
C GLN A 232 -15.18 -15.61 -5.65
N LYS A 233 -15.89 -16.70 -5.32
CA LYS A 233 -16.08 -17.83 -6.26
C LYS A 233 -16.83 -17.41 -7.53
N ALA A 234 -17.72 -16.42 -7.42
CA ALA A 234 -18.45 -15.86 -8.55
C ALA A 234 -17.59 -14.92 -9.43
N LEU A 235 -16.45 -14.47 -8.92
CA LEU A 235 -15.52 -13.61 -9.66
C LEU A 235 -14.56 -14.44 -10.51
N VAL A 236 -14.16 -13.87 -11.65
CA VAL A 236 -13.05 -14.40 -12.47
C VAL A 236 -11.74 -14.32 -11.69
N PRO A 237 -10.78 -15.25 -11.91
CA PRO A 237 -9.54 -15.33 -11.12
C PRO A 237 -8.79 -14.00 -10.98
N ASP A 238 -8.72 -13.20 -12.04
CA ASP A 238 -7.97 -11.93 -12.04
C ASP A 238 -8.62 -10.81 -11.22
N LYS A 239 -9.93 -10.93 -10.94
CA LYS A 239 -10.66 -10.01 -10.06
C LYS A 239 -10.69 -10.46 -8.61
N ARG A 240 -10.14 -11.65 -8.30
CA ARG A 240 -10.09 -12.17 -6.93
C ARG A 240 -8.98 -11.49 -6.14
N LEU A 241 -9.31 -11.05 -4.94
CA LEU A 241 -8.39 -10.55 -3.94
C LEU A 241 -7.63 -11.71 -3.28
N LYS A 242 -6.32 -11.55 -3.11
CA LYS A 242 -5.52 -12.41 -2.25
C LYS A 242 -5.72 -11.99 -0.80
N ILE A 243 -6.45 -12.80 -0.03
CA ILE A 243 -6.87 -12.47 1.34
C ILE A 243 -6.15 -13.35 2.37
N GLY A 244 -5.47 -12.70 3.32
CA GLY A 244 -4.93 -13.34 4.52
C GLY A 244 -5.84 -13.14 5.74
N LEU A 245 -5.68 -14.00 6.74
CA LEU A 245 -6.37 -13.91 8.02
C LEU A 245 -5.39 -14.13 9.16
N ILE A 246 -5.43 -13.28 10.18
CA ILE A 246 -4.63 -13.48 11.37
C ILE A 246 -5.32 -12.95 12.63
N TYR A 247 -5.31 -13.77 13.67
CA TYR A 247 -5.71 -13.43 15.03
C TYR A 247 -5.06 -14.43 15.99
N SER A 248 -5.01 -14.08 17.26
CA SER A 248 -4.72 -15.01 18.35
C SER A 248 -5.62 -14.74 19.56
N TYR A 249 -5.36 -15.46 20.64
CA TYR A 249 -6.07 -15.26 21.89
C TYR A 249 -5.68 -13.91 22.53
N GLY A 250 -6.68 -13.08 22.72
CA GLY A 250 -6.74 -11.92 23.63
C GLY A 250 -8.19 -11.83 24.14
N ALA A 251 -8.43 -11.27 25.33
CA ALA A 251 -9.80 -11.04 25.72
C ALA A 251 -10.35 -9.95 24.77
N ASN A 252 -11.27 -10.29 23.88
CA ASN A 252 -11.81 -9.32 22.92
C ASN A 252 -12.82 -8.37 23.59
N ASP A 253 -12.70 -8.18 24.90
CA ASP A 253 -13.59 -7.31 25.66
C ASP A 253 -13.17 -5.85 25.43
N PRO A 254 -14.12 -4.96 25.13
CA PRO A 254 -13.82 -3.54 24.99
C PRO A 254 -13.27 -3.02 26.33
N VAL A 255 -11.97 -2.71 26.36
CA VAL A 255 -11.35 -2.07 27.52
C VAL A 255 -11.91 -0.65 27.62
N GLU A 256 -12.32 -0.26 28.83
CA GLU A 256 -13.03 1.00 29.11
C GLU A 256 -12.25 2.26 28.66
N ASP A 257 -10.93 2.14 28.47
CA ASP A 257 -10.00 3.21 28.08
C ASP A 257 -9.68 3.28 26.56
N GLY A 258 -10.23 2.37 25.75
CA GLY A 258 -10.00 2.32 24.30
C GLY A 258 -8.71 1.61 23.87
N ALA A 259 -8.05 0.85 24.76
CA ALA A 259 -6.89 0.04 24.42
C ALA A 259 -7.22 -1.14 23.51
N LEU A 260 -6.31 -1.42 22.58
CA LEU A 260 -6.29 -2.69 21.85
C LEU A 260 -5.54 -3.72 22.69
N GLU A 261 -6.21 -4.81 23.05
CA GLU A 261 -5.60 -5.85 23.89
C GLU A 261 -4.42 -6.56 23.20
N GLU A 262 -3.45 -6.95 24.04
CA GLU A 262 -2.28 -7.69 23.58
C GLU A 262 -2.62 -9.14 23.23
N GLU A 263 -2.85 -9.39 21.95
CA GLU A 263 -2.90 -10.75 21.37
C GLU A 263 -1.55 -11.50 21.47
N GLY A 264 -1.48 -12.63 22.16
CA GLY A 264 -0.24 -13.43 22.29
C GLY A 264 0.15 -14.20 21.02
N PHE A 265 1.32 -14.84 20.99
CA PHE A 265 1.67 -15.78 19.90
C PHE A 265 1.29 -17.24 20.22
N ASP A 266 0.70 -17.48 21.40
CA ASP A 266 0.26 -18.81 21.81
C ASP A 266 -1.14 -19.11 21.30
N THR A 267 -1.21 -19.85 20.20
CA THR A 267 -2.46 -20.32 19.58
C THR A 267 -3.15 -21.40 20.41
N ASN A 268 -2.49 -22.02 21.39
CA ASN A 268 -3.13 -23.04 22.24
C ASN A 268 -4.17 -22.44 23.19
N ALA A 269 -4.12 -21.13 23.42
CA ALA A 269 -5.10 -20.42 24.22
C ALA A 269 -6.43 -20.16 23.47
N LEU A 270 -6.46 -20.32 22.14
CA LEU A 270 -7.69 -20.27 21.36
C LEU A 270 -8.57 -21.47 21.67
N ASP A 271 -9.89 -21.28 21.59
CA ASP A 271 -10.81 -22.41 21.59
C ASP A 271 -10.59 -23.30 20.35
N ALA A 272 -11.00 -24.56 20.45
CA ALA A 272 -10.71 -25.57 19.43
C ALA A 272 -11.28 -25.22 18.06
N ASP A 273 -12.45 -24.56 18.01
CA ASP A 273 -13.12 -24.19 16.78
C ASP A 273 -12.44 -22.98 16.10
N ALA A 274 -12.10 -21.94 16.87
CA ALA A 274 -11.34 -20.79 16.40
C ALA A 274 -9.94 -21.17 15.91
N ARG A 275 -9.25 -22.09 16.59
CA ARG A 275 -7.94 -22.59 16.17
C ARG A 275 -8.04 -23.43 14.90
N SER A 276 -9.02 -24.33 14.81
CA SER A 276 -9.25 -25.16 13.62
C SER A 276 -9.54 -24.30 12.39
N PHE A 277 -10.32 -23.23 12.56
CA PHE A 277 -10.56 -22.27 11.49
C PHE A 277 -9.29 -21.53 11.06
N LEU A 278 -8.47 -21.07 12.01
CA LEU A 278 -7.20 -20.41 11.71
C LEU A 278 -6.25 -21.33 10.95
N GLU A 279 -6.17 -22.60 11.35
CA GLU A 279 -5.41 -23.63 10.63
C GLU A 279 -5.91 -23.77 9.18
N ALA A 280 -7.22 -23.84 8.95
CA ALA A 280 -7.78 -23.90 7.61
C ALA A 280 -7.42 -22.67 6.75
N ALA A 281 -7.49 -21.46 7.32
CA ALA A 281 -7.08 -20.23 6.63
C ALA A 281 -5.57 -20.20 6.32
N ILE A 282 -4.73 -20.75 7.20
CA ILE A 282 -3.30 -20.92 6.95
C ILE A 282 -3.06 -21.95 5.84
N GLN A 283 -3.89 -23.00 5.73
CA GLN A 283 -3.79 -23.93 4.61
C GLN A 283 -4.18 -23.28 3.27
N ASP A 284 -5.20 -22.43 3.26
CA ASP A 284 -5.55 -21.62 2.08
C ASP A 284 -4.36 -20.71 1.68
N TYR A 285 -3.69 -20.09 2.66
CA TYR A 285 -2.46 -19.31 2.45
C TYR A 285 -1.30 -20.13 1.90
N ASN A 286 -1.04 -21.31 2.49
CA ASN A 286 0.01 -22.23 2.06
C ASN A 286 -0.17 -22.65 0.60
N ALA A 287 -1.42 -22.94 0.21
CA ALA A 287 -1.76 -23.28 -1.17
C ALA A 287 -1.51 -22.11 -2.13
N LEU A 288 -1.81 -20.87 -1.70
CA LEU A 288 -1.62 -19.66 -2.51
C LEU A 288 -0.14 -19.32 -2.75
N PHE A 289 0.72 -19.53 -1.74
CA PHE A 289 2.12 -19.07 -1.77
C PHE A 289 3.16 -20.19 -1.80
N GLY A 290 2.76 -21.46 -1.83
CA GLY A 290 3.67 -22.60 -1.82
C GLY A 290 4.47 -22.74 -0.52
N THR A 291 3.86 -22.38 0.61
CA THR A 291 4.47 -22.46 1.95
C THR A 291 3.90 -23.64 2.75
N SER A 292 4.37 -23.83 3.99
CA SER A 292 3.96 -24.97 4.84
C SER A 292 3.88 -24.58 6.32
N PHE A 293 3.19 -23.48 6.62
CA PHE A 293 2.95 -23.03 7.99
C PHE A 293 1.79 -23.77 8.65
N ASP A 294 1.72 -23.71 9.98
CA ASP A 294 0.63 -24.25 10.80
C ASP A 294 0.48 -23.44 12.10
N THR A 295 -0.50 -23.81 12.94
CA THR A 295 -0.78 -23.14 14.21
C THR A 295 0.18 -23.50 15.36
N SER A 296 1.26 -24.27 15.16
CA SER A 296 2.27 -24.47 16.23
C SER A 296 3.01 -23.16 16.54
N ALA A 297 3.47 -22.95 17.78
CA ALA A 297 4.04 -21.66 18.21
C ALA A 297 5.18 -21.15 17.30
N ASP A 298 6.12 -22.02 16.93
CA ASP A 298 7.26 -21.65 16.07
C ASP A 298 6.82 -21.32 14.64
N ARG A 299 5.89 -22.10 14.07
CA ARG A 299 5.45 -21.93 12.69
C ARG A 299 4.43 -20.82 12.54
N PHE A 300 3.59 -20.59 13.53
CA PHE A 300 2.69 -19.44 13.58
C PHE A 300 3.48 -18.13 13.64
N GLN A 301 4.59 -18.08 14.38
CA GLN A 301 5.49 -16.92 14.35
C GLN A 301 6.11 -16.70 12.96
N ASN A 302 6.47 -17.78 12.26
CA ASN A 302 6.97 -17.68 10.89
C ASN A 302 5.88 -17.27 9.89
N TYR A 303 4.65 -17.74 10.07
CA TYR A 303 3.48 -17.29 9.32
C TYR A 303 3.25 -15.79 9.51
N TYR A 304 3.25 -15.28 10.75
CA TYR A 304 3.14 -13.85 11.04
C TYR A 304 4.20 -13.03 10.29
N LYS A 305 5.46 -13.49 10.31
CA LYS A 305 6.58 -12.81 9.62
C LYS A 305 6.40 -12.81 8.10
N ASP A 306 6.03 -13.95 7.52
CA ASP A 306 5.84 -14.09 6.08
C ASP A 306 4.63 -13.28 5.60
N LEU A 307 3.50 -13.37 6.31
CA LEU A 307 2.31 -12.57 6.06
C LEU A 307 2.61 -11.06 6.10
N SER A 308 3.35 -10.62 7.12
CA SER A 308 3.81 -9.23 7.26
C SER A 308 4.67 -8.80 6.06
N LEU A 309 5.63 -9.63 5.65
CA LEU A 309 6.51 -9.34 4.51
C LEU A 309 5.73 -9.25 3.20
N LYS A 310 4.84 -10.21 2.93
CA LYS A 310 4.01 -10.24 1.72
C LYS A 310 3.04 -9.06 1.66
N LEU A 311 2.52 -8.62 2.80
CA LEU A 311 1.73 -7.39 2.88
C LEU A 311 2.62 -6.16 2.56
N LYS A 312 3.84 -6.05 3.10
CA LYS A 312 4.77 -4.95 2.74
C LYS A 312 5.18 -4.97 1.26
N GLN A 313 5.20 -6.14 0.62
CA GLN A 313 5.64 -6.32 -0.77
C GLN A 313 4.50 -6.29 -1.80
N ARG A 314 3.27 -5.97 -1.39
CA ARG A 314 2.07 -5.99 -2.25
C ARG A 314 1.77 -7.36 -2.91
N GLU A 315 2.23 -8.45 -2.30
CA GLU A 315 1.87 -9.81 -2.74
C GLU A 315 0.48 -10.25 -2.22
N ILE A 316 0.01 -9.59 -1.16
CA ILE A 316 -1.32 -9.76 -0.56
C ILE A 316 -2.09 -8.44 -0.65
N ASP A 317 -3.39 -8.57 -0.91
CA ASP A 317 -4.29 -7.46 -1.14
C ASP A 317 -5.00 -7.02 0.13
N LEU A 318 -5.55 -7.97 0.88
CA LEU A 318 -6.31 -7.69 2.10
C LEU A 318 -5.88 -8.64 3.20
N VAL A 319 -5.69 -8.14 4.42
CA VAL A 319 -5.53 -8.99 5.60
C VAL A 319 -6.61 -8.66 6.61
N ILE A 320 -7.41 -9.68 6.96
CA ILE A 320 -8.43 -9.58 7.99
C ILE A 320 -7.78 -9.79 9.36
N VAL A 321 -8.01 -8.85 10.26
CA VAL A 321 -7.39 -8.81 11.59
C VAL A 321 -8.42 -8.53 12.70
N VAL A 322 -8.07 -8.87 13.93
CA VAL A 322 -8.79 -8.45 15.14
C VAL A 322 -8.06 -7.29 15.81
N ASN A 323 -6.91 -7.55 16.47
CA ASN A 323 -6.01 -6.52 17.00
C ASN A 323 -4.59 -6.60 16.40
N MET A 324 -4.18 -7.74 15.84
CA MET A 324 -2.88 -7.84 15.17
C MET A 324 -2.74 -6.85 14.02
N PHE A 325 -1.53 -6.34 13.82
CA PHE A 325 -1.17 -5.32 12.82
C PHE A 325 -1.85 -3.94 12.98
N LEU A 326 -2.74 -3.75 13.95
CA LEU A 326 -3.27 -2.42 14.29
C LEU A 326 -2.27 -1.60 15.13
N THR A 327 -1.32 -2.28 15.78
CA THR A 327 -0.14 -1.71 16.44
C THR A 327 1.13 -2.36 15.91
N GLY A 328 2.25 -1.65 15.94
CA GLY A 328 3.59 -2.16 15.58
C GLY A 328 3.85 -2.48 14.10
N PHE A 329 2.83 -2.70 13.28
CA PHE A 329 3.01 -3.00 11.86
C PHE A 329 3.25 -1.74 11.02
N ASP A 330 4.37 -1.66 10.32
CA ASP A 330 4.71 -0.52 9.47
C ASP A 330 4.85 -0.91 8.01
N ALA A 331 4.03 -0.32 7.13
CA ALA A 331 4.08 -0.55 5.69
C ALA A 331 3.75 0.72 4.90
N THR A 332 4.70 1.21 4.10
CA THR A 332 4.50 2.36 3.21
C THR A 332 3.49 2.07 2.09
N THR A 333 3.36 0.79 1.69
CA THR A 333 2.44 0.32 0.63
C THR A 333 1.00 0.09 1.09
N LEU A 334 0.71 0.25 2.38
CA LEU A 334 -0.63 0.11 2.93
C LEU A 334 -1.28 1.49 2.98
N ASN A 335 -2.37 1.69 2.24
CA ASN A 335 -3.07 2.98 2.20
C ASN A 335 -4.48 2.92 2.79
N THR A 336 -5.09 1.74 2.92
CA THR A 336 -6.51 1.63 3.29
C THR A 336 -6.71 0.76 4.52
N LEU A 337 -7.57 1.22 5.42
CA LEU A 337 -8.05 0.46 6.57
C LEU A 337 -9.58 0.39 6.51
N PHE A 338 -10.12 -0.79 6.27
CA PHE A 338 -11.54 -1.10 6.45
C PHE A 338 -11.80 -1.41 7.92
N VAL A 339 -12.83 -0.80 8.52
CA VAL A 339 -13.08 -0.89 9.97
C VAL A 339 -14.52 -1.32 10.24
N ASP A 340 -14.69 -2.51 10.79
CA ASP A 340 -15.91 -2.94 11.49
C ASP A 340 -15.59 -3.30 12.95
N LYS A 341 -14.98 -2.34 13.65
CA LYS A 341 -14.53 -2.45 15.03
C LYS A 341 -14.81 -1.12 15.77
N ASN A 342 -15.19 -1.21 17.04
CA ASN A 342 -15.39 -0.02 17.88
C ASN A 342 -14.03 0.49 18.37
N LEU A 343 -13.35 1.29 17.53
CA LEU A 343 -12.07 1.91 17.88
C LEU A 343 -12.31 3.20 18.69
N ARG A 344 -11.49 3.44 19.72
CA ARG A 344 -11.60 4.60 20.60
C ARG A 344 -10.22 5.14 20.97
N ALA A 345 -10.17 6.42 21.31
CA ALA A 345 -8.99 7.08 21.89
C ALA A 345 -7.67 6.69 21.18
N HIS A 346 -6.72 6.13 21.92
CA HIS A 346 -5.40 5.78 21.40
C HIS A 346 -5.41 4.62 20.41
N GLY A 347 -6.23 3.58 20.64
CA GLY A 347 -6.37 2.46 19.71
C GLY A 347 -6.88 2.90 18.33
N LEU A 348 -7.73 3.93 18.28
CA LEU A 348 -8.17 4.54 17.02
C LEU A 348 -7.02 5.19 16.26
N ILE A 349 -6.23 6.06 16.91
CA ILE A 349 -5.10 6.74 16.26
C ILE A 349 -4.03 5.76 15.82
N GLN A 350 -3.71 4.74 16.64
CA GLN A 350 -2.72 3.73 16.30
C GLN A 350 -3.12 2.94 15.04
N ALA A 351 -4.38 2.50 14.99
CA ALA A 351 -4.94 1.78 13.86
C ALA A 351 -4.97 2.65 12.60
N TYR A 352 -5.47 3.89 12.69
CA TYR A 352 -5.52 4.79 11.53
C TYR A 352 -4.12 5.10 10.99
N SER A 353 -3.15 5.32 11.89
CA SER A 353 -1.76 5.60 11.54
C SER A 353 -1.02 4.44 10.86
N ARG A 354 -1.66 3.28 10.67
CA ARG A 354 -1.13 2.23 9.77
C ARG A 354 -1.16 2.65 8.31
N THR A 355 -2.03 3.59 7.95
CA THR A 355 -2.30 3.98 6.55
C THR A 355 -1.52 5.22 6.09
N ASN A 356 -1.02 6.05 7.01
CA ASN A 356 -0.52 7.40 6.69
C ASN A 356 1.00 7.52 6.49
N ARG A 357 1.71 6.41 6.30
CA ARG A 357 3.12 6.44 5.94
C ARG A 357 3.32 6.95 4.52
N ILE A 358 4.28 7.86 4.34
CA ILE A 358 4.64 8.43 3.05
C ILE A 358 5.33 7.35 2.19
N LEU A 359 5.03 7.36 0.90
CA LEU A 359 5.72 6.53 -0.08
C LEU A 359 6.17 7.36 -1.29
N ASN A 360 5.23 8.05 -1.92
CA ASN A 360 5.38 8.66 -3.24
C ASN A 360 4.25 9.69 -3.46
N SER A 361 4.24 10.45 -4.57
CA SER A 361 3.23 11.52 -4.75
C SER A 361 1.83 10.99 -5.05
N VAL A 362 1.75 9.72 -5.42
CA VAL A 362 0.52 8.95 -5.56
C VAL A 362 -0.28 8.84 -4.27
N LYS A 363 0.42 8.49 -3.17
CA LYS A 363 -0.18 8.25 -1.86
C LYS A 363 -0.28 9.57 -1.09
N THR A 364 -1.42 10.23 -1.19
CA THR A 364 -1.64 11.56 -0.62
C THR A 364 -2.27 11.56 0.78
N TYR A 365 -2.90 10.47 1.19
CA TYR A 365 -3.56 10.32 2.49
C TYR A 365 -3.66 8.83 2.88
N GLY A 366 -3.91 8.59 4.16
CA GLY A 366 -4.39 7.32 4.67
C GLY A 366 -5.91 7.23 4.56
N ASN A 367 -6.43 6.19 3.93
CA ASN A 367 -7.85 6.01 3.68
C ASN A 367 -8.48 5.10 4.74
N ILE A 368 -9.51 5.59 5.43
CA ILE A 368 -10.24 4.85 6.44
C ILE A 368 -11.68 4.69 5.98
N VAL A 369 -12.14 3.45 5.87
CA VAL A 369 -13.53 3.14 5.51
C VAL A 369 -14.18 2.46 6.71
N SER A 370 -15.05 3.19 7.41
CA SER A 370 -15.71 2.70 8.62
C SER A 370 -17.13 2.25 8.34
N PHE A 371 -17.45 1.01 8.71
CA PHE A 371 -18.80 0.43 8.65
C PHE A 371 -19.61 0.65 9.94
N ARG A 372 -19.09 1.50 10.81
CA ARG A 372 -19.70 1.98 12.06
C ARG A 372 -19.60 3.49 12.11
N ASP A 373 -20.55 4.14 12.75
CA ASP A 373 -20.41 5.55 13.09
C ASP A 373 -19.35 5.70 14.19
N LEU A 374 -18.17 6.20 13.80
CA LEU A 374 -17.05 6.48 14.69
C LEU A 374 -16.67 7.97 14.66
N GLU A 375 -17.57 8.84 14.17
CA GLU A 375 -17.26 10.25 13.94
C GLU A 375 -16.92 10.97 15.24
N GLU A 376 -17.74 10.79 16.27
CA GLU A 376 -17.50 11.36 17.60
C GLU A 376 -16.17 10.84 18.19
N GLN A 377 -15.94 9.53 18.13
CA GLN A 377 -14.74 8.90 18.69
C GLN A 377 -13.47 9.36 17.97
N THR A 378 -13.54 9.56 16.65
CA THR A 378 -12.46 10.11 15.84
C THR A 378 -12.16 11.55 16.25
N ASN A 379 -13.21 12.38 16.34
CA ASN A 379 -13.12 13.78 16.72
C ASN A 379 -12.53 13.98 18.13
N ASP A 380 -12.88 13.11 19.07
CA ASP A 380 -12.35 13.10 20.42
C ASP A 380 -10.89 12.66 20.47
N ALA A 381 -10.53 11.61 19.73
CA ALA A 381 -9.16 11.13 19.67
C ALA A 381 -8.21 12.18 19.06
N ILE A 382 -8.60 12.83 17.97
CA ILE A 382 -7.79 13.89 17.33
C ILE A 382 -7.62 15.09 18.28
N ALA A 383 -8.68 15.48 18.99
CA ALA A 383 -8.60 16.56 19.96
C ALA A 383 -7.68 16.24 21.15
N LEU A 384 -7.60 14.96 21.54
CA LEU A 384 -6.77 14.50 22.64
C LEU A 384 -5.27 14.43 22.30
N PHE A 385 -4.91 13.98 21.08
CA PHE A 385 -3.52 13.75 20.69
C PHE A 385 -2.90 14.84 19.81
N GLY A 386 -3.71 15.74 19.26
CA GLY A 386 -3.25 16.93 18.55
C GLY A 386 -3.50 18.19 19.38
N ASN A 387 -4.49 18.97 18.95
CA ASN A 387 -5.02 20.15 19.64
C ASN A 387 -6.45 20.40 19.11
N LYS A 388 -7.31 21.15 19.81
CA LYS A 388 -8.73 21.32 19.39
C LYS A 388 -8.88 21.93 17.99
N ASP A 389 -7.95 22.78 17.58
CA ASP A 389 -7.95 23.44 16.27
C ASP A 389 -7.31 22.59 15.16
N ALA A 390 -6.80 21.40 15.48
CA ALA A 390 -6.01 20.58 14.55
C ALA A 390 -6.84 19.69 13.61
N ARG A 391 -8.17 19.66 13.76
CA ARG A 391 -9.04 18.76 12.97
C ARG A 391 -8.87 18.94 11.47
N GLY A 392 -8.81 20.18 10.98
CA GLY A 392 -8.66 20.49 9.56
C GLY A 392 -7.26 20.23 8.98
N VAL A 393 -6.27 19.94 9.83
CA VAL A 393 -4.92 19.53 9.40
C VAL A 393 -4.82 18.00 9.34
N VAL A 394 -5.44 17.31 10.31
CA VAL A 394 -5.36 15.85 10.44
C VAL A 394 -6.29 15.14 9.46
N LEU A 395 -7.48 15.70 9.23
CA LEU A 395 -8.47 15.16 8.30
C LEU A 395 -8.45 15.94 6.99
N LEU A 396 -8.67 15.23 5.89
CA LEU A 396 -8.95 15.87 4.60
C LEU A 396 -10.16 16.81 4.71
N LYS A 397 -10.11 17.91 3.98
CA LYS A 397 -11.23 18.84 3.84
C LYS A 397 -12.44 18.14 3.18
N PRO A 398 -13.66 18.66 3.37
CA PRO A 398 -14.83 18.20 2.62
C PRO A 398 -14.63 18.32 1.09
N TYR A 399 -15.30 17.45 0.34
CA TYR A 399 -15.27 17.44 -1.14
C TYR A 399 -15.43 18.83 -1.75
N GLY A 400 -16.43 19.59 -1.30
CA GLY A 400 -16.74 20.92 -1.86
C GLY A 400 -15.59 21.91 -1.75
N GLU A 401 -14.76 21.85 -0.70
CA GLU A 401 -13.59 22.72 -0.57
C GLU A 401 -12.50 22.34 -1.57
N TYR A 402 -12.17 21.05 -1.70
CA TYR A 402 -11.20 20.59 -2.71
C TYR A 402 -11.68 20.85 -4.13
N TYR A 403 -12.98 20.69 -4.38
CA TYR A 403 -13.56 20.95 -5.69
C TYR A 403 -13.50 22.43 -6.06
N ASN A 404 -13.75 23.33 -5.10
CA ASN A 404 -13.59 24.77 -5.32
C ASN A 404 -12.11 25.12 -5.58
N ASP A 405 -11.17 24.62 -4.79
CA ASP A 405 -9.73 24.81 -5.01
C ASP A 405 -9.33 24.31 -6.41
N TYR A 406 -9.86 23.15 -6.84
CA TYR A 406 -9.65 22.60 -8.18
C TYR A 406 -10.25 23.49 -9.28
N ALA A 407 -11.48 23.96 -9.10
CA ALA A 407 -12.16 24.82 -10.06
C ALA A 407 -11.45 26.15 -10.26
N GLU A 408 -10.98 26.77 -9.18
CA GLU A 408 -10.17 27.99 -9.23
C GLU A 408 -8.87 27.76 -10.00
N LYS A 409 -8.15 26.68 -9.69
CA LYS A 409 -6.88 26.36 -10.36
C LYS A 409 -7.07 26.00 -11.84
N VAL A 410 -8.12 25.28 -12.20
CA VAL A 410 -8.45 24.99 -13.61
C VAL A 410 -8.83 26.28 -14.35
N THR A 411 -9.57 27.18 -13.71
CA THR A 411 -9.91 28.49 -14.30
C THR A 411 -8.65 29.32 -14.54
N GLU A 412 -7.74 29.36 -13.57
CA GLU A 412 -6.42 30.00 -13.68
C GLU A 412 -5.61 29.39 -14.82
N LEU A 413 -5.57 28.05 -14.93
CA LEU A 413 -4.86 27.33 -15.99
C LEU A 413 -5.37 27.71 -17.39
N VAL A 414 -6.68 27.63 -17.60
CA VAL A 414 -7.28 27.90 -18.92
C VAL A 414 -7.16 29.38 -19.30
N THR A 415 -7.15 30.28 -18.31
CA THR A 415 -7.02 31.72 -18.55
C THR A 415 -5.58 32.13 -18.85
N MET A 416 -4.60 31.64 -18.07
CA MET A 416 -3.19 32.02 -18.21
C MET A 416 -2.48 31.22 -19.30
N PHE A 417 -2.87 29.96 -19.48
CA PHE A 417 -2.24 29.03 -20.42
C PHE A 417 -3.30 28.40 -21.33
N PRO A 418 -3.96 29.18 -22.20
CA PRO A 418 -4.93 28.65 -23.15
C PRO A 418 -4.25 27.67 -24.12
N LEU A 419 -4.90 26.53 -24.38
CA LEU A 419 -4.41 25.52 -25.32
C LEU A 419 -4.18 26.11 -26.71
N GLY A 420 -3.12 25.66 -27.38
CA GLY A 420 -2.70 26.17 -28.69
C GLY A 420 -1.83 27.42 -28.66
N THR A 421 -1.55 27.98 -27.48
CA THR A 421 -0.62 29.11 -27.32
C THR A 421 0.71 28.62 -26.74
N PRO A 422 1.86 28.93 -27.35
CA PRO A 422 3.16 28.50 -26.82
C PRO A 422 3.49 29.19 -25.50
N ILE A 423 3.98 28.43 -24.52
CA ILE A 423 4.44 28.95 -23.22
C ILE A 423 5.88 29.43 -23.38
N ILE A 424 6.06 30.74 -23.48
CA ILE A 424 7.36 31.37 -23.75
C ILE A 424 7.97 31.90 -22.45
N GLY A 425 9.22 31.50 -22.19
CA GLY A 425 10.03 31.99 -21.07
C GLY A 425 10.01 31.06 -19.86
N GLU A 426 11.17 30.91 -19.22
CA GLU A 426 11.38 29.98 -18.11
C GLU A 426 10.45 30.26 -16.91
N SER A 427 10.17 31.54 -16.61
CA SER A 427 9.24 31.91 -15.54
C SER A 427 7.82 31.41 -15.80
N ALA A 428 7.31 31.59 -17.02
CA ALA A 428 5.97 31.13 -17.40
C ALA A 428 5.89 29.60 -17.43
N GLN A 429 6.96 28.93 -17.86
CA GLN A 429 7.06 27.47 -17.79
C GLN A 429 7.04 26.97 -16.33
N LYS A 430 7.81 27.61 -15.43
CA LYS A 430 7.80 27.31 -13.98
C LYS A 430 6.42 27.50 -13.37
N GLU A 431 5.74 28.60 -13.69
CA GLU A 431 4.36 28.87 -13.25
C GLU A 431 3.38 27.81 -13.76
N PHE A 432 3.44 27.47 -15.04
CA PHE A 432 2.63 26.39 -15.61
C PHE A 432 2.88 25.05 -14.90
N ILE A 433 4.14 24.69 -14.68
CA ILE A 433 4.51 23.42 -14.01
C ILE A 433 3.97 23.40 -12.58
N GLY A 434 4.11 24.50 -11.84
CA GLY A 434 3.58 24.62 -10.49
C GLY A 434 2.06 24.52 -10.44
N LEU A 435 1.37 25.25 -11.33
CA LEU A 435 -0.08 25.30 -11.42
C LEU A 435 -0.67 23.94 -11.84
N PHE A 436 -0.18 23.37 -12.94
CA PHE A 436 -0.65 22.08 -13.42
C PHE A 436 -0.32 20.94 -12.46
N GLY A 437 0.85 20.97 -11.82
CA GLY A 437 1.19 20.04 -10.74
C GLY A 437 0.21 20.12 -9.56
N ALA A 438 -0.24 21.33 -9.19
CA ALA A 438 -1.27 21.50 -8.17
C ALA A 438 -2.62 20.92 -8.58
N ILE A 439 -3.01 21.09 -9.85
CA ILE A 439 -4.23 20.51 -10.42
C ILE A 439 -4.16 18.97 -10.38
N LEU A 440 -3.05 18.37 -10.78
CA LEU A 440 -2.86 16.93 -10.74
C LEU A 440 -2.96 16.38 -9.31
N ARG A 441 -2.38 17.07 -8.31
CA ARG A 441 -2.53 16.70 -6.90
C ARG A 441 -3.97 16.78 -6.42
N LEU A 442 -4.70 17.84 -6.80
CA LEU A 442 -6.11 18.00 -6.45
C LEU A 442 -6.97 16.92 -7.11
N GLN A 443 -6.76 16.61 -8.40
CA GLN A 443 -7.44 15.51 -9.08
C GLN A 443 -7.15 14.15 -8.40
N ASN A 444 -5.91 13.91 -8.00
CA ASN A 444 -5.50 12.70 -7.29
C ASN A 444 -6.17 12.54 -5.90
N ILE A 445 -6.56 13.65 -5.28
CA ILE A 445 -7.36 13.67 -4.04
C ILE A 445 -8.85 13.48 -4.38
N LEU A 446 -9.35 14.23 -5.36
CA LEU A 446 -10.77 14.28 -5.75
C LEU A 446 -11.29 12.95 -6.29
N THR A 447 -10.50 12.21 -7.07
CA THR A 447 -10.81 10.85 -7.57
C THR A 447 -11.19 9.85 -6.49
N SER A 448 -10.86 10.15 -5.24
CA SER A 448 -11.23 9.32 -4.11
C SER A 448 -12.67 9.54 -3.66
N PHE A 449 -13.22 10.74 -3.84
CA PHE A 449 -14.59 11.08 -3.50
C PHE A 449 -15.54 10.52 -4.57
N ASP A 450 -16.58 9.83 -4.13
CA ASP A 450 -17.52 9.18 -5.06
C ASP A 450 -18.26 10.26 -5.88
N GLU A 451 -18.46 11.45 -5.31
CA GLU A 451 -19.07 12.61 -5.94
C GLU A 451 -18.28 13.21 -7.11
N PHE A 452 -16.96 12.98 -7.19
CA PHE A 452 -16.14 13.61 -8.23
C PHE A 452 -16.38 13.02 -9.62
N THR A 453 -16.74 11.74 -9.70
CA THR A 453 -16.96 11.05 -10.96
C THR A 453 -18.03 11.77 -11.79
N GLY A 454 -17.67 12.22 -12.99
CA GLY A 454 -18.57 12.96 -13.89
C GLY A 454 -18.67 14.46 -13.62
N HIS A 455 -17.91 14.99 -12.66
CA HIS A 455 -17.82 16.42 -12.35
C HIS A 455 -16.45 17.02 -12.75
N GLU A 456 -15.70 16.36 -13.64
CA GLU A 456 -14.45 16.88 -14.15
C GLU A 456 -14.67 18.15 -15.01
N ILE A 457 -13.97 19.24 -14.67
CA ILE A 457 -14.11 20.54 -15.37
C ILE A 457 -13.41 20.52 -16.73
N LEU A 458 -12.23 19.91 -16.81
CA LEU A 458 -11.53 19.71 -18.07
C LEU A 458 -12.11 18.50 -18.78
N SER A 459 -12.43 18.64 -20.07
CA SER A 459 -12.74 17.47 -20.89
C SER A 459 -11.52 16.54 -21.00
N ASP A 460 -11.75 15.26 -21.27
CA ASP A 460 -10.68 14.27 -21.44
C ASP A 460 -9.60 14.76 -22.41
N ARG A 461 -10.03 15.34 -23.54
CA ARG A 461 -9.12 15.91 -24.53
C ARG A 461 -8.27 17.05 -23.97
N GLN A 462 -8.88 18.03 -23.28
CA GLN A 462 -8.12 19.14 -22.71
C GLN A 462 -7.14 18.66 -21.63
N SER A 463 -7.57 17.73 -20.79
CA SER A 463 -6.73 17.12 -19.76
C SER A 463 -5.50 16.44 -20.38
N GLN A 464 -5.70 15.72 -21.48
CA GLN A 464 -4.60 15.12 -22.24
C GLN A 464 -3.68 16.17 -22.86
N ASP A 465 -4.22 17.18 -23.54
CA ASP A 465 -3.43 18.24 -24.17
C ASP A 465 -2.51 18.94 -23.15
N TYR A 466 -3.04 19.30 -21.96
CA TYR A 466 -2.23 19.90 -20.90
C TYR A 466 -1.15 18.96 -20.32
N ARG A 467 -1.45 17.66 -20.17
CA ARG A 467 -0.45 16.65 -19.76
C ARG A 467 0.68 16.54 -20.78
N SER A 468 0.34 16.65 -22.06
CA SER A 468 1.30 16.65 -23.18
C SER A 468 2.31 17.79 -23.04
N VAL A 469 1.80 19.01 -22.84
CA VAL A 469 2.62 20.20 -22.60
C VAL A 469 3.52 20.01 -21.37
N TYR A 470 2.96 19.48 -20.28
CA TYR A 470 3.72 19.22 -19.05
C TYR A 470 4.86 18.21 -19.24
N LEU A 471 4.61 17.11 -19.95
CA LEU A 471 5.61 16.10 -20.24
C LEU A 471 6.69 16.59 -21.22
N ASN A 472 6.31 17.42 -22.19
CA ASN A 472 7.26 18.08 -23.08
C ASN A 472 8.21 18.98 -22.28
N LEU A 473 7.67 19.84 -21.41
CA LEU A 473 8.50 20.66 -20.51
C LEU A 473 9.40 19.81 -19.62
N TYR A 474 8.90 18.71 -19.06
CA TYR A 474 9.73 17.78 -18.29
C TYR A 474 10.91 17.22 -19.11
N ALA A 475 10.66 16.83 -20.36
CA ALA A 475 11.70 16.31 -21.25
C ALA A 475 12.76 17.37 -21.58
N ASP A 476 12.35 18.61 -21.83
CA ASP A 476 13.24 19.71 -22.18
C ASP A 476 14.12 20.11 -20.99
N PHE A 477 13.52 20.30 -19.80
CA PHE A 477 14.25 20.57 -18.56
C PHE A 477 15.22 19.45 -18.15
N ARG A 478 14.96 18.21 -18.59
CA ARG A 478 15.85 17.06 -18.34
C ARG A 478 17.02 17.00 -19.33
N LYS A 479 16.83 17.42 -20.59
CA LYS A 479 17.90 17.50 -21.58
C LYS A 479 18.94 18.56 -21.20
N ASP A 480 18.49 19.68 -20.65
CA ASP A 480 19.38 20.76 -20.21
C ASP A 480 20.27 20.38 -19.01
N LYS A 481 19.88 19.39 -18.18
CA LYS A 481 20.77 18.87 -17.11
C LYS A 481 22.05 18.18 -17.63
N ASN A 482 22.10 17.77 -18.90
CA ASN A 482 23.29 17.19 -19.53
C ASN A 482 24.14 18.21 -20.32
N ALA A 483 23.67 19.45 -20.48
CA ALA A 483 24.41 20.52 -21.14
C ALA A 483 25.03 21.45 -20.09
N GLU A 484 26.31 21.78 -20.26
CA GLU A 484 27.06 22.60 -19.30
C GLU A 484 26.50 24.02 -19.13
N LYS A 485 26.23 24.38 -17.87
CA LYS A 485 26.28 25.69 -17.18
C LYS A 485 24.95 26.22 -16.60
N GLU A 486 25.09 26.59 -15.33
CA GLU A 486 24.13 27.19 -14.38
C GLU A 486 23.13 26.23 -13.70
N GLN A 487 23.61 25.69 -12.58
CA GLN A 487 22.80 25.05 -11.53
C GLN A 487 21.88 26.10 -10.87
N ILE A 488 20.65 26.26 -11.37
CA ILE A 488 19.52 26.85 -10.63
C ILE A 488 18.21 26.14 -11.04
N ASN A 489 18.12 24.82 -10.86
CA ASN A 489 16.89 24.08 -11.17
C ASN A 489 16.48 23.11 -10.05
N ASP A 490 16.73 23.51 -8.81
CA ASP A 490 16.30 22.78 -7.60
C ASP A 490 14.90 23.20 -7.12
N ASP A 491 14.31 24.27 -7.67
CA ASP A 491 13.03 24.82 -7.20
C ASP A 491 11.79 24.25 -7.93
N ILE A 492 11.97 23.41 -8.95
CA ILE A 492 10.85 22.81 -9.70
C ILE A 492 10.72 21.32 -9.37
N VAL A 493 9.58 20.94 -8.80
CA VAL A 493 9.21 19.54 -8.57
C VAL A 493 8.14 19.14 -9.59
N PHE A 494 8.49 18.19 -10.47
CA PHE A 494 7.54 17.62 -11.42
C PHE A 494 6.79 16.44 -10.81
N GLU A 495 5.47 16.42 -10.95
CA GLU A 495 4.58 15.34 -10.48
C GLU A 495 4.48 14.19 -11.49
N ILE A 496 5.63 13.68 -11.94
CA ILE A 496 5.70 12.68 -13.03
C ILE A 496 5.01 11.37 -12.65
N GLU A 497 4.99 11.01 -11.38
CA GLU A 497 4.27 9.82 -10.93
C GLU A 497 2.76 9.97 -11.16
N LEU A 498 2.18 11.15 -10.87
CA LEU A 498 0.75 11.42 -11.11
C LEU A 498 0.36 11.39 -12.59
N ILE A 499 1.32 11.66 -13.49
CA ILE A 499 1.08 11.59 -14.94
C ILE A 499 1.32 10.18 -15.48
N LYS A 500 2.38 9.50 -15.04
CA LYS A 500 2.66 8.10 -15.44
C LYS A 500 1.53 7.12 -15.10
N GLN A 501 0.64 7.52 -14.19
CA GLN A 501 -0.55 6.78 -13.78
C GLN A 501 -1.68 6.79 -14.79
N VAL A 502 -1.77 7.83 -15.60
CA VAL A 502 -2.60 7.79 -16.80
C VAL A 502 -1.62 7.53 -17.92
N GLU A 503 -1.38 6.24 -18.17
CA GLU A 503 -0.49 5.82 -19.25
C GLU A 503 -0.77 6.71 -20.47
N ILE A 504 0.29 7.27 -21.06
CA ILE A 504 0.25 7.55 -22.50
C ILE A 504 -0.05 6.19 -23.09
N ASN A 505 -1.33 5.94 -23.30
CA ASN A 505 -1.85 4.72 -23.82
C ASN A 505 -1.94 4.88 -25.33
N VAL A 506 -2.24 3.79 -25.99
CA VAL A 506 -2.36 3.76 -27.44
C VAL A 506 -3.40 4.77 -27.92
N ASP A 507 -4.50 4.96 -27.17
CA ASP A 507 -5.58 5.89 -27.54
C ASP A 507 -5.11 7.35 -27.64
N TYR A 508 -4.26 7.79 -26.71
CA TYR A 508 -3.67 9.13 -26.79
C TYR A 508 -2.73 9.27 -27.99
N ILE A 509 -1.94 8.24 -28.31
CA ILE A 509 -1.12 8.22 -29.52
C ILE A 509 -2.01 8.28 -30.77
N LEU A 510 -3.11 7.52 -30.81
CA LEU A 510 -4.07 7.55 -31.91
C LEU A 510 -4.75 8.92 -32.06
N MET A 511 -5.00 9.63 -30.96
CA MET A 511 -5.46 11.03 -30.98
C MET A 511 -4.42 11.97 -31.61
N LEU A 512 -3.15 11.88 -31.22
CA LEU A 512 -2.07 12.65 -31.84
C LEU A 512 -1.90 12.31 -33.32
N VAL A 513 -2.04 11.04 -33.68
CA VAL A 513 -2.05 10.56 -35.06
C VAL A 513 -3.22 11.16 -35.84
N GLN A 514 -4.39 11.29 -35.23
CA GLN A 514 -5.53 11.94 -35.85
C GLN A 514 -5.33 13.44 -36.06
N LYS A 515 -4.64 14.10 -35.14
CA LYS A 515 -4.21 15.49 -35.31
C LYS A 515 -3.19 15.60 -36.45
N TYR A 516 -2.17 14.74 -36.47
CA TYR A 516 -1.17 14.64 -37.54
C TYR A 516 -1.81 14.49 -38.92
N ARG A 517 -2.86 13.67 -39.03
CA ARG A 517 -3.60 13.50 -40.29
C ARG A 517 -4.34 14.76 -40.74
N LYS A 518 -4.92 15.53 -39.82
CA LYS A 518 -5.67 16.76 -40.14
C LYS A 518 -4.77 17.87 -40.66
N GLU A 519 -3.54 17.93 -40.17
CA GLU A 519 -2.54 18.97 -40.47
C GLU A 519 -1.51 18.48 -41.53
N ARG A 520 -1.75 17.31 -42.14
CA ARG A 520 -0.85 16.69 -43.12
C ARG A 520 -0.65 17.60 -44.34
N GLY A 521 0.54 18.19 -44.46
CA GLY A 521 0.96 19.01 -45.59
C GLY A 521 0.91 20.53 -45.40
N ASP A 522 0.60 21.04 -44.19
CA ASP A 522 0.60 22.49 -43.89
C ASP A 522 1.93 23.02 -43.29
N GLY A 523 2.86 22.13 -42.93
CA GLY A 523 4.14 22.44 -42.29
C GLY A 523 4.21 22.15 -40.78
N ASP A 524 3.06 22.05 -40.10
CA ASP A 524 2.92 21.68 -38.68
C ASP A 524 2.95 20.14 -38.50
N ASP A 525 2.84 19.39 -39.59
CA ASP A 525 3.00 17.93 -39.66
C ASP A 525 4.32 17.43 -39.04
N LYS A 526 5.42 18.15 -39.26
CA LYS A 526 6.73 17.82 -38.66
C LYS A 526 6.76 18.02 -37.15
N GLU A 527 6.05 19.01 -36.63
CA GLU A 527 5.99 19.30 -35.19
C GLU A 527 5.15 18.25 -34.47
N ILE A 528 4.01 17.84 -35.04
CA ILE A 528 3.18 16.78 -34.47
C ILE A 528 3.87 15.42 -34.54
N ARG A 529 4.58 15.10 -35.63
CA ARG A 529 5.37 13.85 -35.68
C ARG A 529 6.46 13.84 -34.61
N ALA A 530 7.11 14.98 -34.37
CA ALA A 530 8.08 15.12 -33.28
C ALA A 530 7.40 15.03 -31.89
N GLU A 531 6.15 15.46 -31.75
CA GLU A 531 5.34 15.30 -30.54
C GLU A 531 4.97 13.83 -30.28
N ILE A 532 4.50 13.09 -31.29
CA ILE A 532 4.24 11.64 -31.21
C ILE A 532 5.50 10.90 -30.75
N THR A 533 6.65 11.18 -31.39
CA THR A 533 7.94 10.56 -31.06
C THR A 533 8.32 10.85 -29.60
N ARG A 534 8.19 12.11 -29.15
CA ARG A 534 8.49 12.51 -27.76
C ARG A 534 7.55 11.84 -26.75
N ALA A 535 6.26 11.76 -27.04
CA ALA A 535 5.27 11.11 -26.19
C ALA A 535 5.57 9.61 -26.01
N VAL A 536 5.93 8.93 -27.09
CA VAL A 536 6.36 7.51 -27.06
C VAL A 536 7.65 7.34 -26.27
N ASP A 537 8.65 8.21 -26.50
CA ASP A 537 9.94 8.14 -25.80
C ASP A 537 9.83 8.44 -24.29
N ALA A 538 8.87 9.29 -23.90
CA ALA A 538 8.57 9.63 -22.52
C ALA A 538 7.84 8.50 -21.78
N SER A 539 7.15 7.60 -22.49
CA SER A 539 6.38 6.49 -21.92
C SER A 539 7.17 5.17 -21.90
N PRO A 540 7.61 4.66 -20.74
CA PRO A 540 8.35 3.40 -20.67
C PRO A 540 7.59 2.19 -21.24
N THR A 541 6.25 2.21 -21.21
CA THR A 541 5.39 1.12 -21.69
C THR A 541 5.16 1.14 -23.21
N LEU A 542 5.46 2.26 -23.88
CA LEU A 542 5.36 2.40 -25.34
C LEU A 542 6.71 2.30 -26.06
N ARG A 543 7.84 2.37 -25.35
CA ARG A 543 9.17 2.29 -25.94
C ARG A 543 9.41 1.01 -26.75
N ASN A 544 8.94 -0.13 -26.25
CA ASN A 544 9.03 -1.42 -26.95
C ASN A 544 8.03 -1.55 -28.13
N LYS A 545 7.21 -0.53 -28.36
CA LYS A 545 6.18 -0.43 -29.41
C LYS A 545 6.42 0.78 -30.33
N LYS A 546 7.54 1.49 -30.14
CA LYS A 546 7.83 2.76 -30.82
C LYS A 546 7.83 2.61 -32.33
N ASP A 547 8.52 1.60 -32.80
CA ASP A 547 8.60 1.23 -34.21
C ASP A 547 7.24 0.86 -34.80
N LEU A 548 6.38 0.14 -34.06
CA LEU A 548 5.00 -0.14 -34.50
C LEU A 548 4.18 1.14 -34.67
N ILE A 549 4.35 2.11 -33.77
CA ILE A 549 3.67 3.39 -33.83
C ILE A 549 4.20 4.25 -34.99
N GLU A 550 5.52 4.31 -35.17
CA GLU A 550 6.15 5.04 -36.27
C GLU A 550 5.79 4.44 -37.64
N ASP A 551 5.86 3.12 -37.78
CA ASP A 551 5.45 2.42 -39.00
C ASP A 551 3.96 2.64 -39.31
N PHE A 552 3.11 2.64 -38.29
CA PHE A 552 1.69 2.93 -38.47
C PHE A 552 1.48 4.35 -38.98
N VAL A 553 2.13 5.34 -38.36
CA VAL A 553 2.10 6.75 -38.77
C VAL A 553 2.50 6.90 -40.24
N ASP A 554 3.53 6.17 -40.68
CA ASP A 554 3.99 6.20 -42.06
C ASP A 554 3.03 5.50 -43.04
N SER A 555 2.26 4.52 -42.56
CA SER A 555 1.30 3.73 -43.36
C SER A 555 -0.12 4.32 -43.45
N LEU A 556 -0.41 5.43 -42.77
CA LEU A 556 -1.75 6.02 -42.65
C LEU A 556 -2.38 6.39 -44.00
N SER A 557 -3.62 5.93 -44.18
CA SER A 557 -4.45 6.29 -45.33
C SER A 557 -5.02 7.72 -45.20
N ALA A 558 -5.47 8.28 -46.32
CA ALA A 558 -6.04 9.63 -46.33
C ALA A 558 -7.47 9.69 -45.73
N ASP A 559 -8.24 8.59 -45.79
CA ASP A 559 -9.71 8.64 -45.70
C ASP A 559 -10.37 7.61 -44.74
N GLY A 560 -9.64 6.67 -44.11
CA GLY A 560 -10.25 5.65 -43.24
C GLY A 560 -10.43 6.02 -41.76
N GLU A 561 -11.04 5.15 -40.94
CA GLU A 561 -11.13 5.35 -39.49
C GLU A 561 -9.83 4.85 -38.82
N ILE A 562 -9.15 5.76 -38.09
CA ILE A 562 -7.81 5.50 -37.53
C ILE A 562 -7.81 4.31 -36.57
N ASP A 563 -8.84 4.16 -35.75
CA ASP A 563 -8.94 3.04 -34.81
C ASP A 563 -9.07 1.69 -35.53
N GLN A 564 -9.78 1.65 -36.67
CA GLN A 564 -9.92 0.44 -37.48
C GLN A 564 -8.62 0.13 -38.25
N GLU A 565 -7.98 1.16 -38.81
CA GLU A 565 -6.67 1.03 -39.47
C GLU A 565 -5.60 0.54 -38.49
N TRP A 566 -5.60 1.06 -37.26
CA TRP A 566 -4.68 0.63 -36.21
C TRP A 566 -4.87 -0.83 -35.83
N LYS A 567 -6.12 -1.26 -35.59
CA LYS A 567 -6.41 -2.67 -35.29
C LYS A 567 -5.96 -3.59 -36.42
N ALA A 568 -6.29 -3.24 -37.66
CA ALA A 568 -5.89 -4.02 -38.84
C ALA A 568 -4.35 -4.08 -38.97
N PHE A 569 -3.66 -2.96 -38.76
CA PHE A 569 -2.21 -2.86 -38.80
C PHE A 569 -1.54 -3.73 -37.73
N ILE A 570 -2.02 -3.65 -36.48
CA ILE A 570 -1.49 -4.45 -35.36
C ILE A 570 -1.73 -5.95 -35.59
N VAL A 571 -2.91 -6.34 -36.08
CA VAL A 571 -3.17 -7.75 -36.43
C VAL A 571 -2.18 -8.23 -37.50
N ALA A 572 -1.98 -7.46 -38.57
CA ALA A 572 -1.06 -7.83 -39.64
C ALA A 572 0.41 -7.92 -39.17
N LYS A 573 0.88 -6.95 -38.38
CA LYS A 573 2.24 -6.95 -37.81
C LYS A 573 2.45 -8.08 -36.81
N ARG A 574 1.46 -8.35 -35.95
CA ARG A 574 1.50 -9.46 -35.00
C ARG A 574 1.64 -10.80 -35.70
N GLU A 575 0.89 -11.02 -36.78
CA GLU A 575 0.98 -12.23 -37.59
C GLU A 575 2.36 -12.37 -38.25
N ALA A 576 2.86 -11.30 -38.88
CA ALA A 576 4.16 -11.31 -39.55
C ALA A 576 5.33 -11.57 -38.59
N GLU A 577 5.37 -10.89 -37.44
CA GLU A 577 6.43 -11.09 -36.44
C GLU A 577 6.35 -12.49 -35.78
N LEU A 578 5.15 -13.05 -35.63
CA LEU A 578 5.00 -14.42 -35.13
C LEU A 578 5.52 -15.45 -36.14
N ASP A 579 5.24 -15.25 -37.43
CA ASP A 579 5.74 -16.09 -38.51
C ASP A 579 7.27 -16.05 -38.57
N GLU A 580 7.89 -14.88 -38.43
CA GLU A 580 9.35 -14.74 -38.36
C GLU A 580 9.94 -15.55 -37.19
N ILE A 581 9.33 -15.48 -35.99
CA ILE A 581 9.77 -16.29 -34.84
C ILE A 581 9.60 -17.80 -35.10
N ILE A 582 8.50 -18.20 -35.75
CA ILE A 582 8.23 -19.60 -36.10
C ILE A 582 9.30 -20.12 -37.09
N GLU A 583 9.64 -19.34 -38.11
CA GLU A 583 10.65 -19.69 -39.11
C GLU A 583 12.07 -19.72 -38.51
N ASP A 584 12.46 -18.67 -37.79
CA ASP A 584 13.79 -18.54 -37.18
C ASP A 584 14.13 -19.69 -36.23
N GLU A 585 13.17 -20.07 -35.39
CA GLU A 585 13.36 -21.10 -34.37
C GLU A 585 12.96 -22.50 -34.86
N ASN A 586 12.41 -22.61 -36.08
CA ASN A 586 11.84 -23.82 -36.67
C ASN A 586 10.80 -24.45 -35.73
N LEU A 587 9.83 -23.64 -35.30
CA LEU A 587 8.76 -24.04 -34.39
C LEU A 587 7.63 -24.73 -35.13
N ARG A 588 6.79 -25.45 -34.38
CA ARG A 588 5.58 -26.08 -34.94
C ARG A 588 4.50 -25.01 -35.05
N SER A 589 4.21 -24.56 -36.27
CA SER A 589 3.37 -23.37 -36.55
C SER A 589 2.02 -23.38 -35.81
N ASP A 590 1.20 -24.41 -36.03
CA ASP A 590 -0.16 -24.48 -35.47
C ASP A 590 -0.14 -24.52 -33.93
N GLU A 591 0.79 -25.27 -33.34
CA GLU A 591 0.96 -25.33 -31.89
C GLU A 591 1.51 -24.02 -31.30
N THR A 592 2.37 -23.31 -32.02
CA THR A 592 2.92 -22.01 -31.59
C THR A 592 1.83 -20.96 -31.57
N ARG A 593 1.00 -20.91 -32.62
CA ARG A 593 -0.14 -19.98 -32.74
C ARG A 593 -1.16 -20.24 -31.64
N SER A 594 -1.57 -21.49 -31.45
CA SER A 594 -2.48 -21.88 -30.36
C SER A 594 -1.92 -21.57 -28.97
N PHE A 595 -0.61 -21.74 -28.77
CA PHE A 595 0.08 -21.40 -27.53
C PHE A 595 0.04 -19.89 -27.25
N MET A 596 0.31 -19.07 -28.27
CA MET A 596 0.27 -17.61 -28.15
C MET A 596 -1.15 -17.08 -27.98
N ASP A 597 -2.13 -17.60 -28.70
CA ASP A 597 -3.54 -17.22 -28.52
C ASP A 597 -4.02 -17.49 -27.09
N THR A 598 -3.61 -18.64 -26.53
CA THR A 598 -3.87 -18.99 -25.13
C THR A 598 -3.20 -17.98 -24.19
N ALA A 599 -1.94 -17.60 -24.46
CA ALA A 599 -1.23 -16.63 -23.64
C ALA A 599 -1.86 -15.23 -23.68
N PHE A 600 -2.27 -14.74 -24.86
CA PHE A 600 -2.99 -13.48 -25.02
C PHE A 600 -4.34 -13.48 -24.29
N ARG A 601 -5.09 -14.58 -24.38
CA ARG A 601 -6.36 -14.74 -23.66
C ARG A 601 -6.18 -14.79 -22.15
N ASP A 602 -5.17 -15.51 -21.67
CA ASP A 602 -4.94 -15.77 -20.26
C ASP A 602 -4.06 -14.70 -19.57
N GLY A 603 -3.60 -13.69 -20.33
CA GLY A 603 -2.82 -12.56 -19.82
C GLY A 603 -1.41 -12.88 -19.37
N GLN A 604 -0.90 -14.09 -19.65
CA GLN A 604 0.44 -14.53 -19.26
C GLN A 604 0.94 -15.69 -20.12
N ILE A 605 2.26 -15.79 -20.26
CA ILE A 605 2.90 -16.96 -20.86
C ILE A 605 3.15 -18.03 -19.80
N LEU A 606 2.58 -19.21 -20.04
CA LEU A 606 2.83 -20.40 -19.24
C LEU A 606 4.20 -21.00 -19.58
N THR A 607 5.21 -20.63 -18.80
CA THR A 607 6.59 -21.13 -18.94
C THR A 607 6.80 -22.52 -18.32
N THR A 608 5.86 -22.97 -17.50
CA THR A 608 5.86 -24.27 -16.81
C THR A 608 4.84 -25.24 -17.44
N GLY A 609 5.15 -26.55 -17.43
CA GLY A 609 4.29 -27.60 -18.01
C GLY A 609 4.70 -28.07 -19.42
N THR A 610 3.86 -28.90 -20.03
CA THR A 610 4.13 -29.59 -21.31
C THR A 610 3.64 -28.82 -22.55
N SER A 611 3.01 -27.66 -22.38
CA SER A 611 2.49 -26.82 -23.47
C SER A 611 3.63 -26.31 -24.36
N ILE A 612 4.64 -25.69 -23.75
CA ILE A 612 5.82 -25.17 -24.46
C ILE A 612 6.64 -26.27 -25.16
N THR A 613 6.63 -27.50 -24.64
CA THR A 613 7.32 -28.63 -25.30
C THR A 613 6.63 -29.09 -26.59
N ARG A 614 5.36 -28.75 -26.80
CA ARG A 614 4.64 -29.06 -28.06
C ARG A 614 4.93 -28.08 -29.19
N VAL A 615 5.43 -26.89 -28.83
CA VAL A 615 5.84 -25.80 -29.73
C VAL A 615 7.21 -26.10 -30.36
N LEU A 616 8.09 -26.76 -29.60
CA LEU A 616 9.47 -27.05 -30.03
C LEU A 616 9.54 -28.16 -31.10
N PRO A 617 10.52 -28.11 -32.00
CA PRO A 617 10.77 -29.17 -32.98
C PRO A 617 11.27 -30.46 -32.31
N PRO A 618 11.10 -31.62 -32.97
CA PRO A 618 11.59 -32.90 -32.46
C PRO A 618 13.12 -32.92 -32.36
N VAL A 619 13.63 -33.30 -31.19
CA VAL A 619 15.07 -33.41 -30.90
C VAL A 619 15.54 -34.87 -30.96
N SER A 620 16.75 -35.07 -31.51
CA SER A 620 17.42 -36.37 -31.49
C SER A 620 17.83 -36.75 -30.07
N ARG A 621 17.49 -37.97 -29.64
CA ARG A 621 17.82 -38.53 -28.30
C ARG A 621 19.32 -38.73 -28.03
N PHE A 622 20.20 -38.40 -28.97
CA PHE A 622 21.63 -38.72 -28.93
C PHE A 622 22.57 -37.51 -28.96
N SER A 623 22.09 -36.27 -28.79
CA SER A 623 22.98 -35.10 -28.70
C SER A 623 23.63 -35.02 -27.31
N ALA A 624 24.96 -35.08 -27.27
CA ALA A 624 25.78 -35.15 -26.04
C ALA A 624 25.93 -33.81 -25.27
N ALA A 625 25.08 -32.81 -25.51
CA ALA A 625 25.10 -31.54 -24.79
C ALA A 625 23.67 -31.04 -24.58
N GLY A 626 23.39 -30.44 -23.42
CA GLY A 626 22.08 -30.00 -22.93
C GLY A 626 21.38 -28.88 -23.71
N GLY A 627 21.45 -28.84 -25.04
CA GLY A 627 20.89 -27.80 -25.90
C GLY A 627 19.36 -27.71 -25.91
N HIS A 628 18.64 -28.72 -25.42
CA HIS A 628 17.17 -28.65 -25.33
C HIS A 628 16.68 -27.66 -24.26
N GLY A 629 17.41 -27.54 -23.14
CA GLY A 629 17.08 -26.56 -22.10
C GLY A 629 17.33 -25.13 -22.56
N GLU A 630 18.47 -24.91 -23.22
CA GLU A 630 18.88 -23.59 -23.73
C GLU A 630 17.99 -23.12 -24.88
N LYS A 631 17.69 -23.99 -25.87
CA LYS A 631 16.75 -23.66 -26.95
C LYS A 631 15.34 -23.39 -26.41
N LYS A 632 14.89 -24.16 -25.42
CA LYS A 632 13.61 -23.90 -24.75
C LYS A 632 13.60 -22.52 -24.08
N GLN A 633 14.67 -22.14 -23.38
CA GLN A 633 14.73 -20.82 -22.75
C GLN A 633 14.78 -19.68 -23.76
N ASN A 634 15.51 -19.83 -24.86
CA ASN A 634 15.56 -18.84 -25.93
C ASN A 634 14.19 -18.64 -26.61
N VAL A 635 13.48 -19.73 -26.91
CA VAL A 635 12.13 -19.67 -27.49
C VAL A 635 11.15 -19.03 -26.50
N ILE A 636 11.22 -19.37 -25.20
CA ILE A 636 10.41 -18.70 -24.18
C ILE A 636 10.71 -17.21 -24.15
N ALA A 637 11.98 -16.80 -24.15
CA ALA A 637 12.36 -15.39 -24.12
C ALA A 637 11.83 -14.62 -25.34
N LYS A 638 11.94 -15.20 -26.56
CA LYS A 638 11.42 -14.60 -27.80
C LYS A 638 9.89 -14.47 -27.76
N LEU A 639 9.17 -15.53 -27.39
CA LEU A 639 7.71 -15.52 -27.29
C LEU A 639 7.22 -14.59 -26.17
N SER A 640 7.97 -14.50 -25.06
CA SER A 640 7.70 -13.55 -23.97
C SER A 640 7.87 -12.09 -24.40
N ALA A 641 8.96 -11.77 -25.10
CA ALA A 641 9.15 -10.44 -25.65
C ALA A 641 8.05 -10.08 -26.67
N PHE A 642 7.66 -11.03 -27.52
CA PHE A 642 6.56 -10.87 -28.46
C PHE A 642 5.21 -10.64 -27.76
N PHE A 643 4.91 -11.41 -26.71
CA PHE A 643 3.71 -11.21 -25.90
C PHE A 643 3.69 -9.83 -25.24
N GLU A 644 4.76 -9.42 -24.55
CA GLU A 644 4.86 -8.10 -23.90
C GLU A 644 4.74 -6.94 -24.90
N ARG A 645 5.15 -7.15 -26.15
CA ARG A 645 5.06 -6.17 -27.23
C ARG A 645 3.62 -5.96 -27.71
N PHE A 646 2.84 -7.02 -27.88
CA PHE A 646 1.49 -6.96 -28.47
C PHE A 646 0.33 -7.05 -27.48
N PHE A 647 0.54 -7.47 -26.23
CA PHE A 647 -0.52 -7.74 -25.26
C PHE A 647 -1.43 -6.51 -25.04
N ASP A 648 -0.84 -5.37 -24.68
CA ASP A 648 -1.57 -4.13 -24.42
C ASP A 648 -2.11 -3.45 -25.69
N LEU A 649 -1.72 -3.92 -26.89
CA LEU A 649 -2.15 -3.37 -28.18
C LEU A 649 -3.38 -4.08 -28.75
N SER A 650 -3.66 -5.28 -28.25
CA SER A 650 -4.72 -6.17 -28.74
C SER A 650 -6.02 -6.08 -27.94
N SER A 651 -6.01 -5.37 -26.81
CA SER A 651 -7.14 -5.28 -25.86
C SER A 651 -8.09 -4.12 -26.10
N THR A 652 -7.92 -3.34 -27.18
CA THR A 652 -8.89 -2.28 -27.52
C THR A 652 -10.07 -2.87 -28.28
N GLY A 653 -11.04 -3.39 -27.52
CA GLY A 653 -12.39 -3.69 -27.99
C GLY A 653 -12.71 -5.18 -28.11
N ASP A 654 -13.07 -5.76 -26.96
CA ASP A 654 -14.30 -6.55 -26.80
C ASP A 654 -14.94 -6.21 -25.44
#